data_AF-A0A6S6U7S4-F1
#
_entry.id   AF-A0A6S6U7S4-F1
#
_cell.length_a   1.000
_cell.length_b   1.000
_cell.length_c   1.000
_cell.angle_alpha   90.00
_cell.angle_beta   90.00
_cell.angle_gamma   90.00
#
_symmetry.space_group_name_H-M   'P 1'
#
loop_
_entity.id
_entity.type
_entity.pdbx_description
1 polymer ?
#
loop_
_entity_poly.entity_id
_entity_poly.type
_entity_poly.pdbx_seq_one_letter_code
_entity_poly.pdbx_strand_id
1 'polypeptide(L)'
;MKLEKLSLAVSLLFGTVVAQSVLADVSGTVYQDLPVNGLTLNTYGVQDANEQGVSGITVTAVDSSGAVVGLPVITDANGNWSVTGTTGNVRVEFSTIPGYLESSPVNTGSNTTVQFVVDGDTSVDLGLHNPANYSSTADPMMGTTRYISGDPLVAGTSGTYPGFVGFNSSFSGEGQTGGSGDDFIPFATAAQIGSTWGTTYQRSSKTVFVAASYRRHVGLGPLNTSGIYSIDLASGAPGAVTNWLDVNTLAGVDTGSDPRAAGTDLDADGSVRKYDWRAYPAVGKIAMGDMDISDDDKTLYVVNLNQKTVIPIDIATKELSGSVISIPDPGCSNAEYRPWGLEVHQGELYLGVVCSAETSQLQSDLVAHVMKLSGGAFSSVFNFSLNYDRGFNYDALGASGIDAKWDPWTDDFYNVVVPDGGFPWANSQFFPATPQPVLADIEFDVDGSIILGFLDRHAHQSGYDSWSPDPNESRTDIRELSMSAGDILRACPDGVGSWVLESNSACGSTASTSGANTGQGPVNGEYYHGDDYFRNDSTSAHQEVLLGGLAVLPGSGEVASSAFDPINGIIDSGGIRWLDNSSGELTQSYLIYRDNFPLEQGKAAGLGDVEIFADAAPLEIGNRVWDDANGNGIQDAGEAGIDGVTVTLNCGSADSTQTTSNGGQYLFTDVNVAGGIPRDASCTISVPTTVGGDILTIQSSANNEPLGSNPDNSGSFTFTTGGAGQNNHTYDIGYRAVPTGGSITIVKDATPDDAQDFAFTATGSGLSNFSLDDDADATLSNTQIFTD
;
A
#
# COMPACT_ATOMS: atom_id res chain seq x y z
N MET A 1 -25.45 -54.37 43.64
CA MET A 1 -24.74 -55.56 43.10
C MET A 1 -23.61 -55.03 42.22
N LYS A 2 -22.37 -55.23 42.69
CA LYS A 2 -21.05 -55.10 42.05
C LYS A 2 -20.79 -54.01 40.98
N LEU A 3 -19.97 -53.03 41.37
CA LEU A 3 -18.99 -52.34 40.53
C LEU A 3 -17.86 -53.32 40.16
N GLU A 4 -17.44 -53.33 38.90
CA GLU A 4 -16.20 -54.00 38.45
C GLU A 4 -15.04 -53.00 38.36
N LYS A 5 -13.89 -53.44 38.87
CA LYS A 5 -12.57 -52.79 38.81
C LYS A 5 -11.74 -53.46 37.70
N LEU A 6 -10.92 -52.70 36.98
CA LEU A 6 -9.65 -53.15 36.40
C LEU A 6 -8.74 -51.91 36.25
N SER A 7 -7.92 -51.59 37.26
CA SER A 7 -6.49 -51.93 37.39
C SER A 7 -5.60 -51.22 36.37
N LEU A 8 -5.03 -50.06 36.74
CA LEU A 8 -3.90 -49.43 36.06
C LEU A 8 -2.69 -49.49 37.00
N ALA A 9 -1.62 -50.15 36.54
CA ALA A 9 -0.36 -50.30 37.26
C ALA A 9 0.43 -48.99 37.22
N VAL A 10 0.87 -48.53 38.39
CA VAL A 10 1.77 -47.38 38.55
C VAL A 10 3.20 -47.88 38.48
N SER A 11 3.92 -47.49 37.41
CA SER A 11 5.38 -47.58 37.35
C SER A 11 5.96 -46.24 37.78
N LEU A 12 6.56 -46.18 38.97
CA LEU A 12 7.42 -45.08 39.41
C LEU A 12 8.75 -45.17 38.63
N LEU A 13 8.98 -44.23 37.72
CA LEU A 13 10.30 -43.97 37.16
C LEU A 13 10.91 -42.79 37.93
N PHE A 14 12.00 -43.04 38.67
CA PHE A 14 12.85 -41.99 39.22
C PHE A 14 13.54 -41.28 38.05
N GLY A 15 12.95 -40.17 37.59
CA GLY A 15 13.62 -39.19 36.75
C GLY A 15 14.56 -38.37 37.61
N THR A 16 15.86 -38.50 37.39
CA THR A 16 16.86 -37.50 37.77
C THR A 16 16.38 -36.13 37.30
N VAL A 17 16.05 -35.24 38.23
CA VAL A 17 15.95 -33.80 37.96
C VAL A 17 17.37 -33.36 37.63
N VAL A 18 17.70 -33.38 36.34
CA VAL A 18 18.72 -32.47 35.83
C VAL A 18 18.11 -31.10 36.05
N ALA A 19 18.64 -30.33 37.00
CA ALA A 19 18.39 -28.91 37.02
C ALA A 19 18.80 -28.41 35.63
N GLN A 20 17.82 -28.10 34.77
CA GLN A 20 18.08 -27.22 33.65
C GLN A 20 18.64 -25.96 34.30
N SER A 21 19.94 -25.73 34.12
CA SER A 21 20.45 -24.38 34.18
C SER A 21 19.54 -23.57 33.26
N VAL A 22 18.80 -22.62 33.82
CA VAL A 22 18.23 -21.53 33.04
C VAL A 22 19.46 -20.91 32.38
N LEU A 23 19.67 -21.22 31.10
CA LEU A 23 20.62 -20.43 30.33
C LEU A 23 19.99 -19.03 30.31
N ALA A 24 20.79 -18.04 30.70
CA ALA A 24 20.36 -16.67 30.48
C ALA A 24 20.37 -16.47 28.96
N ASP A 25 19.23 -16.01 28.46
CA ASP A 25 18.92 -15.90 27.05
C ASP A 25 18.52 -14.45 26.79
N VAL A 26 18.98 -13.90 25.67
CA VAL A 26 18.42 -12.66 25.13
C VAL A 26 17.36 -13.03 24.10
N SER A 27 16.17 -12.44 24.19
CA SER A 27 15.06 -12.75 23.30
C SER A 27 14.16 -11.55 23.04
N GLY A 28 13.33 -11.67 22.02
CA GLY A 28 12.29 -10.70 21.71
C GLY A 28 11.48 -11.13 20.50
N THR A 29 10.77 -10.16 19.95
CA THR A 29 9.85 -10.32 18.83
C THR A 29 10.11 -9.25 17.79
N VAL A 30 10.13 -9.64 16.51
CA VAL A 30 10.02 -8.69 15.41
C VAL A 30 8.59 -8.74 14.89
N TYR A 31 7.92 -7.60 14.79
CA TYR A 31 6.51 -7.54 14.44
C TYR A 31 6.22 -6.41 13.46
N GLN A 32 5.12 -6.55 12.71
CA GLN A 32 4.69 -5.57 11.74
C GLN A 32 3.71 -4.59 12.38
N ASP A 33 4.12 -3.35 12.52
CA ASP A 33 3.25 -2.24 12.92
C ASP A 33 2.19 -2.02 11.83
N LEU A 34 0.92 -2.05 12.25
CA LEU A 34 -0.24 -1.76 11.43
C LEU A 34 -0.86 -0.43 11.86
N PRO A 35 -1.56 0.28 10.97
CA PRO A 35 -2.18 1.55 11.33
C PRO A 35 -3.33 1.37 12.33
N VAL A 36 -4.10 0.29 12.22
CA VAL A 36 -5.33 0.10 13.01
C VAL A 36 -5.50 -1.34 13.47
N ASN A 37 -6.31 -1.51 14.51
CA ASN A 37 -6.84 -2.77 15.01
C ASN A 37 -8.37 -2.70 15.02
N GLY A 38 -8.98 -3.26 13.98
CA GLY A 38 -10.38 -2.99 13.69
C GLY A 38 -10.58 -1.51 13.42
N LEU A 39 -11.51 -0.90 14.15
CA LEU A 39 -11.85 0.53 14.02
C LEU A 39 -11.08 1.43 15.01
N THR A 40 -9.97 0.94 15.60
CA THR A 40 -9.16 1.69 16.57
C THR A 40 -7.75 1.90 16.04
N LEU A 41 -7.18 3.09 16.24
CA LEU A 41 -5.81 3.39 15.82
C LEU A 41 -4.80 2.64 16.73
N ASN A 42 -3.84 1.97 16.11
CA ASN A 42 -2.71 1.36 16.82
C ASN A 42 -1.69 2.42 17.25
N THR A 43 -0.87 2.06 18.23
CA THR A 43 0.24 2.92 18.64
C THR A 43 1.53 2.43 17.99
N TYR A 44 1.98 3.10 16.94
CA TYR A 44 3.26 2.80 16.29
C TYR A 44 4.42 2.68 17.29
N GLY A 45 5.24 1.65 17.07
CA GLY A 45 6.32 1.24 17.97
C GLY A 45 5.84 0.51 19.24
N VAL A 46 4.60 0.02 19.29
CA VAL A 46 4.07 -0.84 20.35
C VAL A 46 3.29 -1.97 19.72
N GLN A 47 3.67 -3.23 20.01
CA GLN A 47 2.97 -4.38 19.46
C GLN A 47 1.53 -4.49 19.99
N ASP A 48 0.58 -4.20 19.10
CA ASP A 48 -0.85 -4.36 19.34
C ASP A 48 -1.32 -5.79 18.99
N ALA A 49 -2.51 -6.17 19.49
CA ALA A 49 -2.95 -7.57 19.48
C ALA A 49 -3.17 -8.19 18.08
N ASN A 50 -3.36 -7.36 17.06
CA ASN A 50 -3.57 -7.77 15.67
C ASN A 50 -2.29 -7.72 14.82
N GLU A 51 -1.18 -7.26 15.38
CA GLU A 51 0.08 -7.08 14.67
C GLU A 51 0.87 -8.38 14.64
N GLN A 52 1.07 -8.89 13.42
CA GLN A 52 1.70 -10.18 13.19
C GLN A 52 3.21 -10.08 13.32
N GLY A 53 3.84 -11.20 13.70
CA GLY A 53 5.29 -11.29 13.73
C GLY A 53 5.90 -11.38 12.33
N VAL A 54 7.07 -10.77 12.15
CA VAL A 54 7.83 -10.80 10.89
C VAL A 54 8.85 -11.93 10.94
N SER A 55 8.63 -12.95 10.13
CA SER A 55 9.55 -14.10 10.01
C SER A 55 10.73 -13.82 9.08
N GLY A 56 11.83 -14.57 9.23
CA GLY A 56 12.96 -14.49 8.29
C GLY A 56 13.97 -13.38 8.59
N ILE A 57 13.81 -12.64 9.69
CA ILE A 57 14.74 -11.60 10.13
C ILE A 57 15.93 -12.24 10.82
N THR A 58 17.13 -11.90 10.38
CA THR A 58 18.37 -12.42 10.95
C THR A 58 18.77 -11.58 12.17
N VAL A 59 18.91 -12.23 13.32
CA VAL A 59 19.31 -11.60 14.59
C VAL A 59 20.69 -12.10 15.01
N THR A 60 21.62 -11.16 15.19
CA THR A 60 23.00 -11.42 15.62
C THR A 60 23.25 -10.80 16.98
N ALA A 61 23.74 -11.59 17.94
CA ALA A 61 24.18 -11.09 19.24
C ALA A 61 25.71 -11.00 19.29
N VAL A 62 26.24 -9.91 19.81
CA VAL A 62 27.69 -9.64 19.91
C VAL A 62 28.04 -9.27 21.36
N ASP A 63 29.09 -9.87 21.90
CA ASP A 63 29.54 -9.61 23.27
C ASP A 63 30.45 -8.38 23.37
N SER A 64 30.84 -8.02 24.60
CA SER A 64 31.73 -6.87 24.86
C SER A 64 33.15 -7.01 24.30
N SER A 65 33.55 -8.18 23.80
CA SER A 65 34.83 -8.38 23.11
C SER A 65 34.72 -8.18 21.59
N GLY A 66 33.52 -7.90 21.08
CA GLY A 66 33.22 -7.82 19.66
C GLY A 66 33.02 -9.20 19.01
N ALA A 67 32.89 -10.27 19.80
CA ALA A 67 32.68 -11.61 19.29
C ALA A 67 31.18 -11.93 19.16
N VAL A 68 30.79 -12.51 18.03
CA VAL A 68 29.43 -13.03 17.83
C VAL A 68 29.17 -14.17 18.83
N VAL A 69 28.08 -14.06 19.58
CA VAL A 69 27.63 -15.07 20.54
C VAL A 69 26.83 -16.13 19.79
N GLY A 70 27.42 -17.32 19.66
CA GLY A 70 26.75 -18.44 18.99
C GLY A 70 26.63 -18.25 17.47
N LEU A 71 25.54 -18.76 16.89
CA LEU A 71 25.18 -18.55 15.49
C LEU A 71 24.05 -17.51 15.41
N PRO A 72 24.00 -16.67 14.36
CA PRO A 72 22.83 -15.84 14.10
C PRO A 72 21.55 -16.69 14.05
N VAL A 73 20.48 -16.18 14.64
CA VAL A 73 19.17 -16.82 14.66
C VAL A 73 18.23 -16.13 13.67
N ILE A 74 17.16 -16.82 13.28
CA ILE A 74 16.16 -16.30 12.35
C ILE A 74 14.82 -16.28 13.09
N THR A 75 14.08 -15.18 12.97
CA THR A 75 12.74 -15.08 13.56
C THR A 75 11.80 -16.13 12.99
N ASP A 76 10.98 -16.73 13.87
CA ASP A 76 9.99 -17.72 13.48
C ASP A 76 8.75 -17.07 12.81
N ALA A 77 7.74 -17.88 12.46
CA ALA A 77 6.50 -17.41 11.82
C ALA A 77 5.71 -16.41 12.68
N ASN A 78 5.95 -16.35 13.99
CA ASN A 78 5.35 -15.39 14.91
C ASN A 78 6.33 -14.28 15.27
N GLY A 79 7.45 -14.14 14.55
CA GLY A 79 8.45 -13.11 14.77
C GLY A 79 9.36 -13.34 15.99
N ASN A 80 9.19 -14.45 16.72
CA ASN A 80 9.96 -14.69 17.94
C ASN A 80 11.39 -15.11 17.62
N TRP A 81 12.33 -14.69 18.45
CA TRP A 81 13.73 -15.11 18.38
C TRP A 81 14.35 -15.21 19.78
N SER A 82 15.40 -16.02 19.91
CA SER A 82 16.18 -16.12 21.15
C SER A 82 17.61 -16.57 20.85
N VAL A 83 18.57 -15.91 21.47
CA VAL A 83 19.98 -16.29 21.46
C VAL A 83 20.39 -16.77 22.86
N THR A 84 20.91 -17.99 22.93
CA THR A 84 21.33 -18.62 24.18
C THR A 84 22.83 -18.46 24.42
N GLY A 85 23.26 -18.40 25.68
CA GLY A 85 24.69 -18.41 26.03
C GLY A 85 25.35 -17.03 25.99
N THR A 86 24.53 -15.99 26.00
CA THR A 86 24.93 -14.60 26.26
C THR A 86 25.46 -14.45 27.69
N THR A 87 26.29 -13.44 27.92
CA THR A 87 26.75 -13.04 29.27
C THR A 87 27.05 -11.56 29.28
N GLY A 88 26.67 -10.84 30.36
CA GLY A 88 26.99 -9.43 30.53
C GLY A 88 26.27 -8.54 29.52
N ASN A 89 26.96 -7.52 28.98
CA ASN A 89 26.38 -6.65 27.97
C ASN A 89 26.43 -7.31 26.59
N VAL A 90 25.35 -7.13 25.83
CA VAL A 90 25.16 -7.72 24.51
C VAL A 90 24.68 -6.63 23.55
N ARG A 91 25.25 -6.57 22.35
CA ARG A 91 24.72 -5.80 21.22
C ARG A 91 23.92 -6.75 20.34
N VAL A 92 22.67 -6.41 20.06
CA VAL A 92 21.77 -7.17 19.18
C VAL A 92 21.61 -6.40 17.88
N GLU A 93 21.78 -7.09 16.76
CA GLU A 93 21.70 -6.55 15.41
C GLU A 93 20.64 -7.29 14.61
N PHE A 94 19.70 -6.53 14.03
CA PHE A 94 18.67 -7.03 13.14
C PHE A 94 19.04 -6.74 11.69
N SER A 95 18.92 -7.74 10.82
CA SER A 95 19.25 -7.63 9.40
C SER A 95 18.29 -8.49 8.56
N THR A 96 18.46 -8.46 7.24
CA THR A 96 17.58 -9.13 6.26
C THR A 96 16.12 -8.65 6.32
N ILE A 97 15.93 -7.37 6.65
CA ILE A 97 14.63 -6.69 6.59
C ILE A 97 14.14 -6.66 5.14
N PRO A 98 12.90 -7.10 4.85
CA PRO A 98 12.31 -6.99 3.52
C PRO A 98 12.27 -5.54 3.02
N GLY A 99 12.55 -5.30 1.74
CA GLY A 99 12.69 -3.95 1.21
C GLY A 99 11.43 -3.08 1.20
N TYR A 100 10.25 -3.67 1.43
CA TYR A 100 8.98 -2.96 1.60
C TYR A 100 8.69 -2.58 3.06
N LEU A 101 9.54 -3.02 4.00
CA LEU A 101 9.45 -2.67 5.42
C LEU A 101 10.59 -1.74 5.81
N GLU A 102 10.25 -0.79 6.66
CA GLU A 102 11.19 0.14 7.29
C GLU A 102 11.12 -0.03 8.82
N SER A 103 12.13 0.46 9.54
CA SER A 103 12.07 0.48 11.00
C SER A 103 10.93 1.39 11.47
N SER A 104 10.09 0.89 12.37
CA SER A 104 9.07 1.72 13.01
C SER A 104 9.70 2.81 13.89
N PRO A 105 8.94 3.87 14.24
CA PRO A 105 9.38 4.84 15.22
C PRO A 105 9.76 4.19 16.57
N VAL A 106 10.81 4.70 17.21
CA VAL A 106 11.23 4.21 18.54
C VAL A 106 10.16 4.57 19.57
N ASN A 107 9.71 3.57 20.32
CA ASN A 107 8.73 3.72 21.38
C ASN A 107 8.89 2.57 22.41
N THR A 108 7.99 2.45 23.39
CA THR A 108 8.15 1.49 24.49
C THR A 108 8.14 0.01 24.08
N GLY A 109 7.65 -0.32 22.88
CA GLY A 109 7.60 -1.69 22.35
C GLY A 109 8.48 -1.92 21.11
N SER A 110 9.22 -0.92 20.65
CA SER A 110 10.12 -1.01 19.50
C SER A 110 11.32 -0.11 19.68
N ASN A 111 12.52 -0.64 19.43
CA ASN A 111 13.76 0.13 19.37
C ASN A 111 14.36 0.04 17.96
N THR A 112 15.62 0.44 17.81
CA THR A 112 16.30 0.48 16.51
C THR A 112 16.83 -0.90 16.10
N THR A 113 17.33 -1.01 14.87
CA THR A 113 17.93 -2.27 14.34
C THR A 113 19.24 -2.65 15.03
N VAL A 114 19.83 -1.77 15.83
CA VAL A 114 20.94 -2.07 16.73
C VAL A 114 20.54 -1.73 18.16
N GLN A 115 20.57 -2.71 19.05
CA GLN A 115 20.13 -2.55 20.44
C GLN A 115 21.23 -2.97 21.41
N PHE A 116 21.40 -2.23 22.50
CA PHE A 116 22.38 -2.50 23.55
C PHE A 116 21.64 -2.96 24.79
N VAL A 117 21.78 -4.24 25.11
CA VAL A 117 20.99 -4.95 26.12
C VAL A 117 21.90 -5.73 27.06
N VAL A 118 21.33 -6.35 28.08
CA VAL A 118 22.06 -7.24 28.98
C VAL A 118 21.53 -8.66 28.90
N ASP A 119 22.40 -9.60 29.24
CA ASP A 119 22.07 -11.01 29.35
C ASP A 119 20.83 -11.24 30.24
N GLY A 120 19.84 -11.95 29.70
CA GLY A 120 18.55 -12.19 30.33
C GLY A 120 17.42 -11.23 29.93
N ASP A 121 17.67 -10.23 29.09
CA ASP A 121 16.62 -9.36 28.56
C ASP A 121 15.73 -10.11 27.54
N THR A 122 14.42 -10.13 27.78
CA THR A 122 13.47 -10.93 26.99
C THR A 122 12.46 -10.12 26.17
N SER A 123 12.60 -8.80 26.15
CA SER A 123 11.72 -7.86 25.43
C SER A 123 12.55 -6.96 24.51
N VAL A 124 13.47 -7.60 23.78
CA VAL A 124 14.33 -6.95 22.78
C VAL A 124 13.58 -6.94 21.45
N ASP A 125 12.57 -6.09 21.39
CA ASP A 125 11.59 -6.09 20.31
C ASP A 125 11.95 -5.07 19.21
N LEU A 126 11.53 -5.36 17.98
CA LEU A 126 11.67 -4.49 16.81
C LEU A 126 10.34 -4.43 16.06
N GLY A 127 9.73 -3.24 16.03
CA GLY A 127 8.62 -2.93 15.15
C GLY A 127 9.13 -2.55 13.77
N LEU A 128 8.48 -3.09 12.74
CA LEU A 128 8.70 -2.75 11.34
C LEU A 128 7.37 -2.29 10.74
N HIS A 129 7.37 -1.22 9.94
CA HIS A 129 6.17 -0.76 9.25
C HIS A 129 6.34 -0.80 7.73
N ASN A 130 5.24 -0.96 6.99
CA ASN A 130 5.23 -0.58 5.59
C ASN A 130 4.76 0.88 5.52
N PRO A 131 5.60 1.84 5.09
CA PRO A 131 5.20 3.23 4.96
C PRO A 131 3.95 3.43 4.11
N ALA A 132 3.70 2.58 3.10
CA ALA A 132 2.50 2.57 2.25
C ALA A 132 1.20 2.52 3.08
N ASN A 133 1.21 1.74 4.16
CA ASN A 133 0.04 1.41 4.97
C ASN A 133 -0.26 2.44 6.06
N TYR A 134 0.55 3.48 6.22
CA TYR A 134 0.43 4.39 7.35
C TYR A 134 -0.89 5.16 7.34
N SER A 135 -1.49 5.31 8.53
CA SER A 135 -2.58 6.24 8.76
C SER A 135 -2.46 6.90 10.14
N SER A 136 -2.81 8.17 10.22
CA SER A 136 -2.87 8.95 11.47
C SER A 136 -4.25 8.87 12.15
N THR A 137 -5.22 8.23 11.50
CA THR A 137 -6.62 8.09 11.92
C THR A 137 -7.14 6.69 11.61
N ALA A 138 -8.05 6.18 12.44
CA ALA A 138 -8.72 4.90 12.18
C ALA A 138 -9.85 5.01 11.13
N ASP A 139 -10.20 6.23 10.76
CA ASP A 139 -11.29 6.57 9.84
C ASP A 139 -10.80 7.63 8.85
N PRO A 140 -9.94 7.25 7.88
CA PRO A 140 -9.50 8.15 6.82
C PRO A 140 -10.67 8.46 5.88
N MET A 141 -10.64 9.65 5.29
CA MET A 141 -11.58 9.99 4.22
C MET A 141 -11.33 9.08 3.02
N MET A 142 -12.40 8.70 2.34
CA MET A 142 -12.36 7.91 1.11
C MET A 142 -12.94 8.72 -0.04
N GLY A 143 -12.73 8.27 -1.28
CA GLY A 143 -13.40 8.86 -2.44
C GLY A 143 -13.65 7.87 -3.56
N THR A 144 -14.56 8.25 -4.47
CA THR A 144 -14.93 7.45 -5.63
C THR A 144 -15.35 8.34 -6.80
N THR A 145 -15.19 7.81 -8.01
CA THR A 145 -15.71 8.43 -9.24
C THR A 145 -17.23 8.21 -9.37
N ARG A 146 -17.90 9.13 -10.06
CA ARG A 146 -19.33 9.08 -10.33
C ARG A 146 -19.58 9.21 -11.82
N TYR A 147 -20.43 8.32 -12.32
CA TYR A 147 -20.80 8.29 -13.73
C TYR A 147 -22.04 9.14 -14.01
N ILE A 148 -21.83 10.27 -14.69
CA ILE A 148 -22.90 11.22 -15.03
C ILE A 148 -23.25 11.11 -16.51
N SER A 149 -24.50 10.77 -16.83
CA SER A 149 -24.98 10.67 -18.21
C SER A 149 -24.79 11.97 -19.00
N GLY A 150 -24.53 11.84 -20.29
CA GLY A 150 -24.44 12.93 -21.27
C GLY A 150 -23.00 13.35 -21.59
N ASP A 151 -22.89 14.42 -22.37
CA ASP A 151 -21.65 15.05 -22.80
C ASP A 151 -21.26 16.14 -21.78
N PRO A 152 -20.23 15.90 -20.95
CA PRO A 152 -19.87 16.83 -19.89
C PRO A 152 -19.14 18.08 -20.41
N LEU A 153 -18.70 18.09 -21.67
CA LEU A 153 -17.93 19.20 -22.26
C LEU A 153 -18.82 20.22 -22.98
N VAL A 154 -20.09 19.89 -23.20
CA VAL A 154 -21.11 20.81 -23.72
C VAL A 154 -21.88 21.42 -22.56
N ALA A 155 -22.15 22.73 -22.64
CA ALA A 155 -22.87 23.44 -21.58
C ALA A 155 -24.26 22.84 -21.34
N GLY A 156 -24.45 22.23 -20.17
CA GLY A 156 -25.68 21.57 -19.74
C GLY A 156 -25.53 20.93 -18.35
N THR A 157 -26.51 20.15 -17.92
CA THR A 157 -26.53 19.54 -16.57
C THR A 157 -25.42 18.51 -16.39
N SER A 158 -25.06 17.76 -17.43
CA SER A 158 -24.03 16.72 -17.38
C SER A 158 -22.70 17.23 -16.84
N GLY A 159 -22.23 18.39 -17.30
CA GLY A 159 -20.95 18.95 -16.86
C GLY A 159 -20.94 19.54 -15.45
N THR A 160 -22.11 19.85 -14.88
CA THR A 160 -22.23 20.54 -13.57
C THR A 160 -22.30 19.61 -12.37
N TYR A 161 -22.63 18.33 -12.58
CA TYR A 161 -22.74 17.36 -11.49
C TYR A 161 -21.35 16.92 -11.00
N PRO A 162 -21.22 16.54 -9.71
CA PRO A 162 -19.98 15.98 -9.19
C PRO A 162 -19.59 14.70 -9.94
N GLY A 163 -18.38 14.66 -10.48
CA GLY A 163 -17.77 13.48 -11.10
C GLY A 163 -16.83 12.72 -10.15
N PHE A 164 -16.33 13.37 -9.10
CA PHE A 164 -15.57 12.74 -8.02
C PHE A 164 -16.00 13.31 -6.68
N VAL A 165 -16.23 12.41 -5.71
CA VAL A 165 -16.71 12.78 -4.37
C VAL A 165 -15.87 12.09 -3.30
N GLY A 166 -15.69 12.76 -2.16
CA GLY A 166 -15.16 12.17 -0.95
C GLY A 166 -16.23 12.00 0.13
N PHE A 167 -16.00 11.05 1.04
CA PHE A 167 -16.89 10.75 2.17
C PHE A 167 -16.06 10.14 3.29
N ASN A 168 -16.61 10.10 4.51
CA ASN A 168 -15.92 9.49 5.65
C ASN A 168 -16.64 8.21 6.08
N SER A 169 -15.90 7.17 6.48
CA SER A 169 -16.51 5.89 6.79
C SER A 169 -17.37 5.99 8.06
N SER A 170 -17.04 6.81 9.06
CA SER A 170 -17.90 6.97 10.27
C SER A 170 -19.34 7.43 10.03
N PHE A 171 -19.68 7.94 8.84
CA PHE A 171 -21.07 8.24 8.48
C PHE A 171 -21.80 6.98 8.03
N SER A 172 -22.41 6.24 8.96
CA SER A 172 -23.41 5.21 8.62
C SER A 172 -24.74 5.88 8.26
N GLY A 173 -24.89 6.39 7.04
CA GLY A 173 -26.07 7.19 6.67
C GLY A 173 -26.30 7.44 5.18
N GLU A 174 -27.51 7.95 4.88
CA GLU A 174 -27.96 8.32 3.53
C GLU A 174 -27.30 9.63 3.04
N GLY A 175 -26.36 9.59 2.09
CA GLY A 175 -26.04 10.73 1.24
C GLY A 175 -27.11 10.98 0.16
N GLN A 176 -28.18 11.70 0.53
CA GLN A 176 -29.16 12.45 -0.30
C GLN A 176 -30.28 11.67 -1.06
N THR A 177 -31.52 12.17 -1.31
CA THR A 177 -32.06 13.55 -1.40
C THR A 177 -33.48 13.70 -0.77
N GLY A 178 -33.72 14.79 -0.02
CA GLY A 178 -35.03 15.12 0.57
C GLY A 178 -35.03 16.25 1.63
N GLY A 179 -33.86 16.67 2.12
CA GLY A 179 -33.75 17.76 3.10
C GLY A 179 -32.32 18.27 3.38
N SER A 180 -31.82 19.17 2.54
CA SER A 180 -30.87 20.27 2.88
C SER A 180 -29.40 20.03 3.31
N GLY A 181 -28.74 18.89 3.03
CA GLY A 181 -27.27 18.82 3.22
C GLY A 181 -26.64 17.62 2.52
N ASP A 182 -25.73 17.85 1.57
CA ASP A 182 -24.94 16.78 0.95
C ASP A 182 -23.89 16.34 1.97
N ASP A 183 -23.90 15.06 2.39
CA ASP A 183 -22.94 14.53 3.38
C ASP A 183 -21.61 14.08 2.74
N PHE A 184 -21.55 13.99 1.40
CA PHE A 184 -20.29 13.84 0.65
C PHE A 184 -19.70 15.20 0.26
N ILE A 185 -18.40 15.22 -0.03
CA ILE A 185 -17.64 16.39 -0.46
C ILE A 185 -17.39 16.30 -1.96
N PRO A 186 -17.96 17.19 -2.80
CA PRO A 186 -17.67 17.19 -4.24
C PRO A 186 -16.29 17.79 -4.49
N PHE A 187 -15.35 17.01 -5.04
CA PHE A 187 -14.00 17.49 -5.33
C PHE A 187 -13.78 17.86 -6.81
N ALA A 188 -14.48 17.19 -7.73
CA ALA A 188 -14.43 17.47 -9.16
C ALA A 188 -15.82 17.39 -9.79
N THR A 189 -16.07 18.20 -10.81
CA THR A 189 -17.27 18.06 -11.66
C THR A 189 -17.00 17.14 -12.84
N ALA A 190 -18.06 16.56 -13.41
CA ALA A 190 -17.94 15.75 -14.63
C ALA A 190 -17.37 16.55 -15.82
N ALA A 191 -17.56 17.88 -15.90
CA ALA A 191 -16.90 18.71 -16.93
C ALA A 191 -15.35 18.71 -16.81
N GLN A 192 -14.82 18.49 -15.60
CA GLN A 192 -13.38 18.52 -15.35
C GLN A 192 -12.71 17.17 -15.67
N ILE A 193 -13.39 16.05 -15.40
CA ILE A 193 -12.78 14.71 -15.49
C ILE A 193 -13.51 13.73 -16.42
N GLY A 194 -14.81 13.94 -16.66
CA GLY A 194 -15.67 13.04 -17.42
C GLY A 194 -15.74 11.62 -16.84
N SER A 195 -15.89 10.63 -17.71
CA SER A 195 -15.88 9.20 -17.36
C SER A 195 -14.50 8.75 -16.89
N THR A 196 -14.36 8.40 -15.60
CA THR A 196 -13.12 7.93 -14.97
C THR A 196 -13.37 6.67 -14.13
N TRP A 197 -12.39 5.77 -14.03
CA TRP A 197 -12.43 4.58 -13.16
C TRP A 197 -11.19 4.48 -12.30
N GLY A 198 -10.04 4.11 -12.89
CA GLY A 198 -8.79 3.91 -12.13
C GLY A 198 -8.45 5.14 -11.29
N THR A 199 -8.37 4.95 -9.98
CA THR A 199 -8.22 6.00 -8.98
C THR A 199 -7.06 5.63 -8.08
N THR A 200 -6.19 6.57 -7.77
CA THR A 200 -5.15 6.36 -6.76
C THR A 200 -4.80 7.67 -6.06
N TYR A 201 -4.14 7.59 -4.91
CA TYR A 201 -3.86 8.74 -4.07
C TYR A 201 -2.38 8.86 -3.69
N GLN A 202 -1.77 10.00 -4.05
CA GLN A 202 -0.43 10.34 -3.61
C GLN A 202 -0.48 11.05 -2.24
N ARG A 203 0.01 10.36 -1.21
CA ARG A 203 -0.03 10.76 0.19
C ARG A 203 0.85 11.97 0.48
N SER A 204 2.02 12.02 -0.14
CA SER A 204 3.02 13.09 0.03
C SER A 204 2.55 14.48 -0.41
N SER A 205 1.70 14.54 -1.45
CA SER A 205 1.15 15.81 -1.97
C SER A 205 -0.33 16.00 -1.68
N LYS A 206 -1.00 14.96 -1.14
CA LYS A 206 -2.46 14.89 -0.97
C LYS A 206 -3.22 15.08 -2.28
N THR A 207 -2.78 14.38 -3.33
CA THR A 207 -3.34 14.48 -4.68
C THR A 207 -3.98 13.16 -5.09
N VAL A 208 -5.24 13.20 -5.52
CA VAL A 208 -5.90 12.06 -6.18
C VAL A 208 -5.61 12.13 -7.67
N PHE A 209 -5.27 10.99 -8.28
CA PHE A 209 -5.23 10.82 -9.73
C PHE A 209 -6.41 9.96 -10.17
N VAL A 210 -7.07 10.37 -11.27
CA VAL A 210 -8.15 9.59 -11.89
C VAL A 210 -7.89 9.42 -13.39
N ALA A 211 -7.99 8.18 -13.88
CA ALA A 211 -7.82 7.83 -15.28
C ALA A 211 -9.15 7.75 -16.03
N ALA A 212 -9.16 8.26 -17.27
CA ALA A 212 -10.26 8.14 -18.20
C ALA A 212 -10.59 6.65 -18.48
N SER A 213 -11.86 6.28 -18.28
CA SER A 213 -12.38 4.95 -18.59
C SER A 213 -13.57 5.07 -19.54
N TYR A 214 -13.72 4.11 -20.46
CA TYR A 214 -14.72 4.20 -21.51
C TYR A 214 -16.02 3.46 -21.13
N ARG A 215 -17.12 4.21 -21.12
CA ARG A 215 -18.44 3.73 -20.69
C ARG A 215 -19.52 4.32 -21.58
N ARG A 216 -20.57 3.57 -21.92
CA ARG A 216 -21.73 4.07 -22.67
C ARG A 216 -22.56 5.05 -21.82
N HIS A 217 -23.24 5.99 -22.48
CA HIS A 217 -24.02 7.10 -21.93
C HIS A 217 -23.24 8.17 -21.17
N VAL A 218 -21.95 7.95 -20.85
CA VAL A 218 -21.11 8.91 -20.13
C VAL A 218 -20.00 9.43 -21.04
N GLY A 219 -19.90 10.75 -21.18
CA GLY A 219 -18.87 11.39 -21.98
C GLY A 219 -17.51 11.44 -21.29
N LEU A 220 -16.45 11.48 -22.10
CA LEU A 220 -15.07 11.63 -21.65
C LEU A 220 -14.76 13.07 -21.25
N GLY A 221 -13.74 13.26 -20.40
CA GLY A 221 -13.26 14.58 -20.01
C GLY A 221 -12.42 15.26 -21.10
N PRO A 222 -11.84 16.44 -20.80
CA PRO A 222 -11.11 17.27 -21.76
C PRO A 222 -9.94 16.59 -22.49
N LEU A 223 -9.36 15.55 -21.91
CA LEU A 223 -8.23 14.79 -22.48
C LEU A 223 -8.67 13.50 -23.20
N ASN A 224 -9.97 13.28 -23.39
CA ASN A 224 -10.50 12.11 -24.12
C ASN A 224 -10.05 10.78 -23.46
N THR A 225 -9.83 9.72 -24.26
CA THR A 225 -9.46 8.36 -23.83
C THR A 225 -8.10 8.27 -23.12
N SER A 226 -7.26 9.29 -23.21
CA SER A 226 -5.89 9.31 -22.68
C SER A 226 -5.70 10.18 -21.45
N GLY A 227 -6.80 10.69 -20.88
CA GLY A 227 -6.74 11.63 -19.78
C GLY A 227 -6.42 11.01 -18.43
N ILE A 228 -5.35 11.48 -17.79
CA ILE A 228 -5.20 11.41 -16.35
C ILE A 228 -5.41 12.82 -15.79
N TYR A 229 -6.28 12.94 -14.78
CA TYR A 229 -6.58 14.19 -14.10
C TYR A 229 -6.09 14.12 -12.67
N SER A 230 -5.59 15.24 -12.14
CA SER A 230 -5.18 15.34 -10.74
C SER A 230 -6.14 16.23 -9.97
N ILE A 231 -6.43 15.87 -8.71
CA ILE A 231 -7.32 16.59 -7.81
C ILE A 231 -6.54 16.88 -6.52
N ASP A 232 -6.22 18.15 -6.28
CA ASP A 232 -5.46 18.60 -5.09
C ASP A 232 -6.38 18.75 -3.88
N LEU A 233 -6.25 17.82 -2.92
CA LEU A 233 -7.01 17.84 -1.66
C LEU A 233 -6.35 18.71 -0.57
N ALA A 234 -5.06 19.05 -0.69
CA ALA A 234 -4.36 19.92 0.26
C ALA A 234 -4.90 21.35 0.25
N SER A 235 -5.40 21.81 -0.91
CA SER A 235 -6.00 23.14 -1.07
C SER A 235 -7.26 23.35 -0.21
N GLY A 236 -7.91 22.28 0.24
CA GLY A 236 -9.16 22.31 1.00
C GLY A 236 -10.36 22.89 0.24
N ALA A 237 -10.23 23.14 -1.07
CA ALA A 237 -11.25 23.77 -1.90
C ALA A 237 -11.73 22.80 -3.00
N PRO A 238 -13.05 22.60 -3.15
CA PRO A 238 -13.63 21.93 -4.32
C PRO A 238 -13.10 22.50 -5.64
N GLY A 239 -12.74 21.63 -6.59
CA GLY A 239 -12.43 22.04 -7.97
C GLY A 239 -10.98 22.35 -8.30
N ALA A 240 -10.01 22.03 -7.43
CA ALA A 240 -8.57 22.10 -7.73
C ALA A 240 -8.10 20.97 -8.67
N VAL A 241 -8.76 20.88 -9.83
CA VAL A 241 -8.53 19.82 -10.83
C VAL A 241 -7.62 20.32 -11.94
N THR A 242 -6.66 19.49 -12.37
CA THR A 242 -5.84 19.77 -13.55
C THR A 242 -5.89 18.62 -14.56
N ASN A 243 -5.81 18.98 -15.84
CA ASN A 243 -5.48 18.05 -16.91
C ASN A 243 -4.01 17.64 -16.71
N TRP A 244 -3.78 16.55 -15.96
CA TRP A 244 -2.46 16.26 -15.44
C TRP A 244 -1.54 15.69 -16.51
N LEU A 245 -2.02 14.71 -17.29
CA LEU A 245 -1.26 14.10 -18.38
C LEU A 245 -2.20 13.52 -19.46
N ASP A 246 -1.88 13.81 -20.72
CA ASP A 246 -2.38 13.07 -21.88
C ASP A 246 -1.39 11.95 -22.18
N VAL A 247 -1.72 10.71 -21.80
CA VAL A 247 -0.77 9.60 -21.92
C VAL A 247 -0.42 9.24 -23.36
N ASN A 248 -1.23 9.63 -24.35
CA ASN A 248 -0.90 9.39 -25.77
C ASN A 248 0.28 10.26 -26.25
N THR A 249 0.70 11.25 -25.45
CA THR A 249 1.93 12.00 -25.71
C THR A 249 3.20 11.23 -25.37
N LEU A 250 3.08 10.18 -24.55
CA LEU A 250 4.19 9.29 -24.18
C LEU A 250 4.54 8.35 -25.34
N ALA A 251 5.83 8.05 -25.47
CA ALA A 251 6.34 7.25 -26.57
C ALA A 251 5.72 5.84 -26.59
N GLY A 252 5.02 5.51 -27.67
CA GLY A 252 4.46 4.18 -27.90
C GLY A 252 3.10 3.91 -27.25
N VAL A 253 2.49 4.91 -26.62
CA VAL A 253 1.18 4.80 -25.98
C VAL A 253 0.06 5.21 -26.95
N ASP A 254 -0.97 4.37 -27.04
CA ASP A 254 -2.23 4.64 -27.74
C ASP A 254 -3.39 4.01 -26.95
N THR A 255 -4.26 4.85 -26.40
CA THR A 255 -5.45 4.45 -25.63
C THR A 255 -6.70 4.25 -26.50
N GLY A 256 -6.58 4.32 -27.83
CA GLY A 256 -7.70 4.22 -28.75
C GLY A 256 -8.46 5.53 -28.90
N SER A 257 -9.44 5.57 -29.80
CA SER A 257 -10.21 6.78 -30.12
C SER A 257 -11.68 6.62 -29.76
N ASP A 258 -12.32 7.69 -29.27
CA ASP A 258 -13.76 7.70 -29.03
C ASP A 258 -14.55 7.53 -30.35
N PRO A 259 -15.33 6.44 -30.53
CA PRO A 259 -16.12 6.21 -31.73
C PRO A 259 -17.36 7.10 -31.84
N ARG A 260 -17.73 7.87 -30.80
CA ARG A 260 -18.95 8.70 -30.80
C ARG A 260 -18.91 9.85 -31.80
N ALA A 261 -20.08 10.16 -32.34
CA ALA A 261 -20.31 11.37 -33.13
C ALA A 261 -20.81 12.51 -32.24
N ALA A 262 -19.98 13.55 -32.11
CA ALA A 262 -20.23 14.73 -31.28
C ALA A 262 -21.63 15.35 -31.53
N GLY A 263 -22.34 15.65 -30.43
CA GLY A 263 -23.68 16.25 -30.45
C GLY A 263 -24.81 15.34 -30.95
N THR A 264 -24.54 14.08 -31.26
CA THR A 264 -25.57 13.11 -31.69
C THR A 264 -25.72 11.94 -30.74
N ASP A 265 -24.60 11.36 -30.29
CA ASP A 265 -24.62 10.15 -29.46
C ASP A 265 -24.80 10.47 -27.96
N LEU A 266 -24.47 11.69 -27.53
CA LEU A 266 -24.67 12.20 -26.17
C LEU A 266 -25.39 13.57 -26.18
N ASP A 267 -26.07 13.92 -25.10
CA ASP A 267 -26.72 15.23 -24.88
C ASP A 267 -25.99 16.03 -23.80
N ALA A 268 -26.08 17.35 -23.82
CA ALA A 268 -25.55 18.19 -22.75
C ALA A 268 -26.39 18.10 -21.46
N ASP A 269 -27.67 17.72 -21.59
CA ASP A 269 -28.54 17.40 -20.46
C ASP A 269 -28.58 15.89 -20.21
N GLY A 270 -27.94 15.43 -19.14
CA GLY A 270 -27.83 14.01 -18.82
C GLY A 270 -29.15 13.32 -18.46
N SER A 271 -30.25 14.06 -18.32
CA SER A 271 -31.59 13.48 -18.22
C SER A 271 -32.18 13.07 -19.58
N VAL A 272 -31.56 13.51 -20.69
CA VAL A 272 -31.98 13.19 -22.05
C VAL A 272 -31.40 11.85 -22.49
N ARG A 273 -32.28 10.90 -22.78
CA ARG A 273 -31.90 9.57 -23.28
C ARG A 273 -31.31 9.67 -24.69
N LYS A 274 -30.23 8.94 -24.93
CA LYS A 274 -29.61 8.74 -26.24
C LYS A 274 -29.34 7.26 -26.47
N TYR A 275 -29.22 6.87 -27.73
CA TYR A 275 -28.87 5.48 -28.09
C TYR A 275 -27.39 5.19 -27.81
N ASP A 276 -26.50 6.17 -27.97
CA ASP A 276 -25.05 6.03 -27.79
C ASP A 276 -24.47 4.70 -28.34
N TRP A 277 -24.96 4.27 -29.50
CA TRP A 277 -24.77 2.90 -29.98
C TRP A 277 -23.33 2.61 -30.40
N ARG A 278 -22.58 3.64 -30.83
CA ARG A 278 -21.18 3.51 -31.24
C ARG A 278 -20.26 3.18 -30.06
N ALA A 279 -20.65 3.54 -28.85
CA ALA A 279 -19.89 3.24 -27.65
C ALA A 279 -20.01 1.77 -27.22
N TYR A 280 -21.13 1.10 -27.54
CA TYR A 280 -21.45 -0.26 -27.07
C TYR A 280 -20.32 -1.29 -27.25
N PRO A 281 -19.72 -1.47 -28.45
CA PRO A 281 -18.64 -2.45 -28.63
C PRO A 281 -17.29 -1.99 -28.03
N ALA A 282 -17.12 -0.71 -27.74
CA ALA A 282 -15.83 -0.13 -27.33
C ALA A 282 -15.59 -0.20 -25.81
N VAL A 283 -16.65 -0.34 -25.01
CA VAL A 283 -16.57 -0.48 -23.54
C VAL A 283 -15.65 -1.65 -23.17
N GLY A 284 -14.67 -1.40 -22.31
CA GLY A 284 -13.67 -2.38 -21.88
C GLY A 284 -12.61 -2.75 -22.93
N LYS A 285 -12.51 -2.01 -24.04
CA LYS A 285 -11.53 -2.25 -25.11
C LYS A 285 -10.69 -1.03 -25.48
N ILE A 286 -11.07 0.16 -25.04
CA ILE A 286 -10.33 1.42 -25.25
C ILE A 286 -10.29 2.22 -23.95
N ALA A 287 -9.54 3.32 -23.94
CA ALA A 287 -9.19 4.09 -22.76
C ALA A 287 -8.39 3.25 -21.75
N MET A 288 -8.53 3.55 -20.46
CA MET A 288 -7.77 2.94 -19.38
C MET A 288 -8.68 2.15 -18.43
N GLY A 289 -8.10 1.13 -17.80
CA GLY A 289 -8.71 0.36 -16.73
C GLY A 289 -8.35 0.98 -15.40
N ASP A 290 -7.75 0.17 -14.56
CA ASP A 290 -7.31 0.57 -13.23
C ASP A 290 -5.95 1.29 -13.21
N MET A 291 -5.66 1.98 -12.11
CA MET A 291 -4.43 2.71 -11.86
C MET A 291 -4.02 2.60 -10.41
N ASP A 292 -2.73 2.41 -10.16
CA ASP A 292 -2.19 2.42 -8.81
C ASP A 292 -0.80 3.09 -8.73
N ILE A 293 -0.34 3.38 -7.52
CA ILE A 293 0.88 4.11 -7.19
C ILE A 293 1.88 3.22 -6.46
N SER A 294 3.16 3.37 -6.79
CA SER A 294 4.25 2.72 -6.04
C SER A 294 4.29 3.13 -4.56
N ASP A 295 4.70 2.20 -3.69
CA ASP A 295 4.86 2.39 -2.23
C ASP A 295 5.65 3.65 -1.84
N ASP A 296 6.57 4.10 -2.70
CA ASP A 296 7.42 5.27 -2.50
C ASP A 296 6.82 6.60 -2.99
N ASP A 297 5.57 6.59 -3.48
CA ASP A 297 4.81 7.72 -4.00
C ASP A 297 5.38 8.34 -5.31
N LYS A 298 6.25 7.64 -6.07
CA LYS A 298 6.98 8.25 -7.22
C LYS A 298 6.49 7.83 -8.60
N THR A 299 5.97 6.62 -8.75
CA THR A 299 5.53 6.06 -10.05
C THR A 299 4.05 5.71 -10.01
N LEU A 300 3.29 6.17 -11.01
CA LEU A 300 1.95 5.67 -11.32
C LEU A 300 2.05 4.53 -12.33
N TYR A 301 1.22 3.51 -12.16
CA TYR A 301 1.03 2.44 -13.13
C TYR A 301 -0.42 2.47 -13.60
N VAL A 302 -0.64 2.45 -14.91
CA VAL A 302 -2.01 2.54 -15.48
C VAL A 302 -2.22 1.47 -16.53
N VAL A 303 -3.35 0.76 -16.46
CA VAL A 303 -3.71 -0.26 -17.47
C VAL A 303 -4.27 0.41 -18.72
N ASN A 304 -3.61 0.20 -19.87
CA ASN A 304 -4.12 0.58 -21.19
C ASN A 304 -4.89 -0.58 -21.82
N LEU A 305 -6.21 -0.40 -21.96
CA LEU A 305 -7.12 -1.44 -22.48
C LEU A 305 -6.98 -1.66 -23.99
N ASN A 306 -6.60 -0.62 -24.74
CA ASN A 306 -6.49 -0.67 -26.20
C ASN A 306 -5.25 -1.46 -26.65
N GLN A 307 -4.11 -1.22 -26.01
CA GLN A 307 -2.85 -1.92 -26.33
C GLN A 307 -2.60 -3.16 -25.48
N LYS A 308 -3.37 -3.36 -24.39
CA LYS A 308 -3.13 -4.38 -23.36
C LYS A 308 -1.72 -4.27 -22.78
N THR A 309 -1.45 -3.10 -22.21
CA THR A 309 -0.17 -2.77 -21.59
C THR A 309 -0.37 -2.09 -20.25
N VAL A 310 0.65 -2.08 -19.41
CA VAL A 310 0.74 -1.17 -18.26
C VAL A 310 1.70 -0.03 -18.61
N ILE A 311 1.30 1.20 -18.30
CA ILE A 311 2.07 2.43 -18.53
C ILE A 311 2.67 2.88 -17.20
N PRO A 312 3.99 2.71 -16.96
CA PRO A 312 4.66 3.26 -15.80
C PRO A 312 5.04 4.74 -16.04
N ILE A 313 4.62 5.64 -15.15
CA ILE A 313 4.75 7.10 -15.30
C ILE A 313 5.40 7.68 -14.04
N ASP A 314 6.55 8.34 -14.20
CA ASP A 314 7.17 9.09 -13.11
C ASP A 314 6.35 10.36 -12.83
N ILE A 315 5.86 10.51 -11.60
CA ILE A 315 4.90 11.56 -11.24
C ILE A 315 5.52 12.95 -11.35
N ALA A 316 6.78 13.10 -10.98
CA ALA A 316 7.47 14.39 -10.93
C ALA A 316 7.77 14.94 -12.34
N THR A 317 8.21 14.07 -13.24
CA THR A 317 8.63 14.41 -14.60
C THR A 317 7.50 14.28 -15.62
N LYS A 318 6.47 13.47 -15.33
CA LYS A 318 5.38 13.09 -16.24
C LYS A 318 5.87 12.34 -17.49
N GLU A 319 7.00 11.66 -17.36
CA GLU A 319 7.61 10.84 -18.41
C GLU A 319 7.47 9.36 -18.07
N LEU A 320 7.76 8.48 -19.04
CA LEU A 320 7.78 7.04 -18.79
C LEU A 320 8.86 6.68 -17.75
N SER A 321 8.46 6.00 -16.67
CA SER A 321 9.37 5.36 -15.74
C SER A 321 9.82 4.02 -16.33
N GLY A 322 10.82 4.06 -17.22
CA GLY A 322 11.28 2.91 -17.99
C GLY A 322 10.54 2.76 -19.33
N SER A 323 9.88 1.63 -19.55
CA SER A 323 9.16 1.33 -20.80
C SER A 323 7.76 0.79 -20.52
N VAL A 324 6.83 1.05 -21.44
CA VAL A 324 5.50 0.41 -21.45
C VAL A 324 5.65 -1.11 -21.36
N ILE A 325 4.88 -1.74 -20.46
CA ILE A 325 4.98 -3.16 -20.13
C ILE A 325 3.87 -3.92 -20.85
N SER A 326 4.22 -4.89 -21.69
CA SER A 326 3.21 -5.71 -22.38
C SER A 326 2.58 -6.74 -21.44
N ILE A 327 1.26 -6.90 -21.55
CA ILE A 327 0.50 -7.93 -20.84
C ILE A 327 0.36 -9.12 -21.80
N PRO A 328 1.00 -10.28 -21.53
CA PRO A 328 0.89 -11.44 -22.41
C PRO A 328 -0.46 -12.13 -22.23
N ASP A 329 -0.89 -12.88 -23.25
CA ASP A 329 -2.01 -13.81 -23.14
C ASP A 329 -1.68 -14.89 -22.08
N PRO A 330 -2.49 -15.03 -21.02
CA PRO A 330 -2.25 -16.02 -19.98
C PRO A 330 -2.64 -17.46 -20.40
N GLY A 331 -3.10 -17.66 -21.64
CA GLY A 331 -3.49 -18.97 -22.18
C GLY A 331 -4.97 -19.08 -22.52
N CYS A 332 -5.63 -17.95 -22.82
CA CYS A 332 -7.05 -17.90 -23.11
C CYS A 332 -7.40 -18.52 -24.47
N SER A 333 -8.58 -19.14 -24.57
CA SER A 333 -9.14 -19.57 -25.85
C SER A 333 -9.15 -18.42 -26.85
N ASN A 334 -8.68 -18.67 -28.07
CA ASN A 334 -8.57 -17.68 -29.16
C ASN A 334 -7.72 -16.43 -28.84
N ALA A 335 -6.89 -16.46 -27.78
CA ALA A 335 -6.12 -15.30 -27.29
C ALA A 335 -7.00 -14.09 -26.92
N GLU A 336 -8.21 -14.35 -26.43
CA GLU A 336 -9.18 -13.33 -26.02
C GLU A 336 -9.13 -13.11 -24.51
N TYR A 337 -8.32 -12.13 -24.11
CA TYR A 337 -8.12 -11.74 -22.71
C TYR A 337 -8.29 -10.23 -22.51
N ARG A 338 -8.69 -9.83 -21.31
CA ARG A 338 -9.08 -8.47 -20.95
C ARG A 338 -8.43 -8.08 -19.61
N PRO A 339 -7.34 -7.28 -19.62
CA PRO A 339 -6.77 -6.74 -18.39
C PRO A 339 -7.63 -5.59 -17.86
N TRP A 340 -7.69 -5.40 -16.55
CA TRP A 340 -8.31 -4.22 -15.95
C TRP A 340 -7.69 -3.84 -14.61
N GLY A 341 -7.91 -4.63 -13.55
CA GLY A 341 -7.47 -4.32 -12.17
C GLY A 341 -5.96 -4.35 -12.00
N LEU A 342 -5.44 -3.53 -11.08
CA LEU A 342 -4.01 -3.32 -10.88
C LEU A 342 -3.73 -2.98 -9.41
N GLU A 343 -2.70 -3.58 -8.83
CA GLU A 343 -2.36 -3.37 -7.42
C GLU A 343 -0.85 -3.43 -7.22
N VAL A 344 -0.30 -2.48 -6.46
CA VAL A 344 1.07 -2.44 -5.97
C VAL A 344 1.05 -2.89 -4.53
N HIS A 345 1.53 -4.11 -4.31
CA HIS A 345 1.59 -4.69 -2.97
C HIS A 345 3.02 -5.10 -2.63
N GLN A 346 3.59 -4.49 -1.59
CA GLN A 346 4.94 -4.80 -1.08
C GLN A 346 6.03 -4.62 -2.16
N GLY A 347 5.96 -3.52 -2.90
CA GLY A 347 6.88 -3.19 -4.00
C GLY A 347 6.71 -4.03 -5.27
N GLU A 348 5.66 -4.84 -5.35
CA GLU A 348 5.39 -5.75 -6.46
C GLU A 348 4.09 -5.38 -7.17
N LEU A 349 4.06 -5.52 -8.50
CA LEU A 349 2.89 -5.15 -9.30
C LEU A 349 2.06 -6.40 -9.67
N TYR A 350 0.80 -6.39 -9.30
CA TYR A 350 -0.22 -7.39 -9.59
C TYR A 350 -1.24 -6.85 -10.60
N LEU A 351 -1.80 -7.73 -11.42
CA LEU A 351 -2.69 -7.38 -12.51
C LEU A 351 -3.81 -8.42 -12.65
N GLY A 352 -5.05 -7.93 -12.73
CA GLY A 352 -6.24 -8.71 -13.02
C GLY A 352 -6.49 -8.88 -14.52
N VAL A 353 -6.70 -10.13 -14.97
CA VAL A 353 -7.00 -10.45 -16.38
C VAL A 353 -8.12 -11.48 -16.46
N VAL A 354 -9.11 -11.26 -17.33
CA VAL A 354 -10.17 -12.24 -17.63
C VAL A 354 -10.05 -12.77 -19.06
N CYS A 355 -10.12 -14.08 -19.22
CA CYS A 355 -10.40 -14.72 -20.51
C CYS A 355 -11.86 -14.47 -20.87
N SER A 356 -12.13 -13.71 -21.94
CA SER A 356 -13.47 -13.16 -22.18
C SER A 356 -14.42 -14.10 -22.93
N ALA A 357 -13.90 -15.19 -23.48
CA ALA A 357 -14.67 -16.19 -24.25
C ALA A 357 -15.52 -15.59 -25.40
N GLU A 358 -15.12 -14.43 -25.94
CA GLU A 358 -15.95 -13.61 -26.83
C GLU A 358 -16.24 -14.30 -28.18
N THR A 359 -15.29 -15.07 -28.71
CA THR A 359 -15.49 -15.86 -29.93
C THR A 359 -16.13 -17.21 -29.62
N SER A 360 -15.72 -17.90 -28.54
CA SER A 360 -16.23 -19.24 -28.26
C SER A 360 -17.67 -19.23 -27.76
N GLN A 361 -18.07 -18.16 -27.07
CA GLN A 361 -19.37 -18.03 -26.40
C GLN A 361 -19.65 -19.22 -25.45
N LEU A 362 -18.59 -19.80 -24.88
CA LEU A 362 -18.68 -20.88 -23.90
C LEU A 362 -18.31 -20.35 -22.52
N GLN A 363 -19.23 -20.48 -21.56
CA GLN A 363 -18.98 -20.12 -20.16
C GLN A 363 -17.77 -20.89 -19.56
N SER A 364 -17.51 -22.12 -20.02
CA SER A 364 -16.34 -22.91 -19.59
C SER A 364 -14.99 -22.29 -19.95
N ASP A 365 -14.97 -21.32 -20.86
CA ASP A 365 -13.74 -20.63 -21.29
C ASP A 365 -13.52 -19.33 -20.50
N LEU A 366 -14.43 -18.96 -19.60
CA LEU A 366 -14.27 -17.84 -18.67
C LEU A 366 -13.35 -18.24 -17.52
N VAL A 367 -12.22 -17.54 -17.42
CA VAL A 367 -11.17 -17.76 -16.43
C VAL A 367 -10.65 -16.41 -15.97
N ALA A 368 -10.55 -16.20 -14.66
CA ALA A 368 -9.85 -15.06 -14.08
C ALA A 368 -8.40 -15.45 -13.76
N HIS A 369 -7.49 -14.51 -13.99
CA HIS A 369 -6.07 -14.63 -13.68
C HIS A 369 -5.64 -13.44 -12.84
N VAL A 370 -4.90 -13.71 -11.76
CA VAL A 370 -4.00 -12.73 -11.14
C VAL A 370 -2.61 -12.97 -11.70
N MET A 371 -2.01 -11.93 -12.25
CA MET A 371 -0.67 -11.93 -12.81
C MET A 371 0.25 -11.07 -11.95
N LYS A 372 1.51 -11.48 -11.81
CA LYS A 372 2.54 -10.71 -11.12
C LYS A 372 3.64 -10.31 -12.09
N LEU A 373 4.11 -9.07 -12.01
CA LEU A 373 5.29 -8.60 -12.74
C LEU A 373 6.56 -9.16 -12.08
N SER A 374 7.38 -9.90 -12.81
CA SER A 374 8.69 -10.34 -12.31
C SER A 374 9.71 -10.32 -13.44
N GLY A 375 10.89 -9.75 -13.17
CA GLY A 375 11.95 -9.63 -14.18
C GLY A 375 11.53 -8.84 -15.44
N GLY A 376 10.57 -7.92 -15.31
CA GLY A 376 10.06 -7.09 -16.40
C GLY A 376 8.97 -7.72 -17.27
N ALA A 377 8.42 -8.88 -16.90
CA ALA A 377 7.30 -9.51 -17.61
C ALA A 377 6.24 -10.04 -16.65
N PHE A 378 4.97 -9.94 -17.05
CA PHE A 378 3.85 -10.51 -16.30
C PHE A 378 3.75 -12.03 -16.50
N SER A 379 3.41 -12.74 -15.44
CA SER A 379 3.05 -14.16 -15.48
C SER A 379 1.90 -14.46 -14.52
N SER A 380 1.02 -15.39 -14.88
CA SER A 380 -0.10 -15.79 -14.00
C SER A 380 0.44 -16.52 -12.77
N VAL A 381 0.07 -16.03 -11.59
CA VAL A 381 0.43 -16.62 -10.28
C VAL A 381 -0.75 -17.33 -9.62
N PHE A 382 -1.97 -16.99 -10.03
CA PHE A 382 -3.21 -17.59 -9.57
C PHE A 382 -4.28 -17.48 -10.67
N ASN A 383 -5.14 -18.49 -10.81
CA ASN A 383 -6.27 -18.48 -11.74
C ASN A 383 -7.38 -19.46 -11.33
N PHE A 384 -8.60 -19.19 -11.77
CA PHE A 384 -9.78 -20.02 -11.49
C PHE A 384 -10.88 -19.81 -12.54
N SER A 385 -11.81 -20.77 -12.62
CA SER A 385 -12.95 -20.69 -13.54
C SER A 385 -14.08 -19.84 -12.96
N LEU A 386 -14.72 -19.06 -13.84
CA LEU A 386 -15.85 -18.19 -13.51
C LEU A 386 -17.22 -18.83 -13.80
N ASN A 387 -17.31 -20.16 -13.67
CA ASN A 387 -18.52 -20.94 -13.99
C ASN A 387 -19.26 -21.48 -12.75
N TYR A 388 -18.99 -20.90 -11.58
CA TYR A 388 -19.73 -21.19 -10.35
C TYR A 388 -21.11 -20.51 -10.38
N ASP A 389 -22.01 -20.97 -9.50
CA ASP A 389 -23.36 -20.40 -9.39
C ASP A 389 -23.29 -19.10 -8.59
N ARG A 390 -24.05 -18.09 -9.02
CA ARG A 390 -24.07 -16.71 -8.50
C ARG A 390 -25.48 -16.26 -8.10
N GLY A 391 -26.43 -17.21 -8.12
CA GLY A 391 -27.79 -16.90 -7.75
C GLY A 391 -28.47 -15.99 -8.79
N PHE A 392 -29.12 -14.94 -8.31
CA PHE A 392 -29.92 -14.06 -9.15
C PHE A 392 -29.50 -12.60 -9.06
N ASN A 393 -29.48 -11.97 -10.23
CA ASN A 393 -29.40 -10.52 -10.35
C ASN A 393 -30.72 -9.90 -9.87
N TYR A 394 -31.87 -10.50 -10.20
CA TYR A 394 -33.19 -10.02 -9.73
C TYR A 394 -34.16 -11.16 -9.42
N ASP A 395 -34.69 -11.17 -8.19
CA ASP A 395 -35.80 -12.04 -7.80
C ASP A 395 -37.16 -11.44 -8.22
N ALA A 396 -37.84 -12.16 -9.11
CA ALA A 396 -39.13 -11.82 -9.68
C ALA A 396 -40.36 -12.30 -8.85
N LEU A 397 -40.18 -12.66 -7.57
CA LEU A 397 -41.28 -12.95 -6.62
C LEU A 397 -42.32 -13.96 -7.14
N GLY A 398 -41.86 -15.06 -7.74
CA GLY A 398 -42.70 -16.15 -8.24
C GLY A 398 -42.83 -16.29 -9.77
N ALA A 399 -42.16 -15.43 -10.54
CA ALA A 399 -41.82 -15.66 -11.95
C ALA A 399 -40.36 -16.12 -12.11
N SER A 400 -39.92 -16.49 -13.31
CA SER A 400 -38.50 -16.76 -13.55
C SER A 400 -37.70 -15.46 -13.34
N GLY A 401 -36.87 -15.41 -12.29
CA GLY A 401 -35.94 -14.31 -12.03
C GLY A 401 -34.83 -14.21 -13.09
N ILE A 402 -34.00 -13.19 -12.96
CA ILE A 402 -32.82 -13.00 -13.80
C ILE A 402 -31.63 -13.59 -13.07
N ASP A 403 -30.95 -14.55 -13.70
CA ASP A 403 -29.78 -15.24 -13.18
C ASP A 403 -28.53 -14.33 -13.20
N ALA A 404 -27.62 -14.48 -12.23
CA ALA A 404 -26.39 -13.69 -12.14
C ALA A 404 -25.14 -14.39 -12.69
N LYS A 405 -25.28 -15.55 -13.35
CA LYS A 405 -24.17 -16.25 -13.98
C LYS A 405 -23.36 -15.34 -14.88
N TRP A 406 -22.04 -15.56 -14.85
CA TRP A 406 -21.15 -14.93 -15.80
C TRP A 406 -21.40 -15.44 -17.22
N ASP A 407 -21.57 -14.50 -18.14
CA ASP A 407 -21.72 -14.70 -19.56
C ASP A 407 -20.42 -14.33 -20.31
N PRO A 408 -20.09 -15.05 -21.39
CA PRO A 408 -19.07 -14.63 -22.34
C PRO A 408 -19.28 -13.19 -22.83
N TRP A 409 -18.18 -12.48 -23.07
CA TRP A 409 -18.28 -11.12 -23.58
C TRP A 409 -19.00 -11.11 -24.93
N THR A 410 -19.86 -10.12 -25.15
CA THR A 410 -20.56 -9.93 -26.42
C THR A 410 -20.68 -8.44 -26.75
N ASP A 411 -20.54 -8.14 -28.03
CA ASP A 411 -20.85 -6.83 -28.61
C ASP A 411 -22.17 -6.84 -29.39
N ASP A 412 -22.86 -7.98 -29.43
CA ASP A 412 -24.18 -8.12 -30.02
C ASP A 412 -25.26 -7.93 -28.95
N PHE A 413 -25.89 -6.76 -28.97
CA PHE A 413 -26.99 -6.41 -28.07
C PHE A 413 -28.15 -7.42 -28.14
N TYR A 414 -28.38 -8.07 -29.28
CA TYR A 414 -29.49 -9.00 -29.41
C TYR A 414 -29.24 -10.37 -28.75
N ASN A 415 -27.97 -10.68 -28.45
CA ASN A 415 -27.62 -11.85 -27.64
C ASN A 415 -27.90 -11.63 -26.14
N VAL A 416 -28.12 -10.38 -25.71
CA VAL A 416 -28.37 -10.00 -24.32
C VAL A 416 -29.85 -9.72 -24.01
N VAL A 417 -30.73 -9.91 -25.01
CA VAL A 417 -32.17 -9.65 -24.85
C VAL A 417 -32.87 -10.85 -24.21
N VAL A 418 -33.18 -10.76 -22.92
CA VAL A 418 -34.18 -11.65 -22.31
C VAL A 418 -35.54 -11.32 -22.94
N PRO A 419 -36.27 -12.27 -23.55
CA PRO A 419 -37.58 -11.97 -24.12
C PRO A 419 -38.51 -11.41 -23.03
N ASP A 420 -39.02 -10.19 -23.26
CA ASP A 420 -40.08 -9.48 -22.51
C ASP A 420 -40.67 -10.35 -21.39
N GLY A 421 -40.05 -10.29 -20.21
CA GLY A 421 -39.99 -11.37 -19.20
C GLY A 421 -41.29 -11.74 -18.50
N GLY A 422 -42.44 -11.66 -19.17
CA GLY A 422 -43.74 -11.98 -18.60
C GLY A 422 -44.11 -11.10 -17.39
N PHE A 423 -43.34 -10.04 -17.12
CA PHE A 423 -43.56 -9.13 -16.00
C PHE A 423 -44.90 -8.41 -16.23
N PRO A 424 -45.92 -8.64 -15.37
CA PRO A 424 -47.27 -8.13 -15.61
C PRO A 424 -47.40 -6.60 -15.65
N TRP A 425 -46.33 -5.89 -15.27
CA TRP A 425 -46.25 -4.44 -15.11
C TRP A 425 -45.26 -3.77 -16.08
N ALA A 426 -44.48 -4.53 -16.86
CA ALA A 426 -43.48 -4.00 -17.80
C ALA A 426 -44.09 -3.91 -19.22
N ASN A 427 -45.00 -2.97 -19.44
CA ASN A 427 -45.60 -2.75 -20.77
C ASN A 427 -44.78 -1.83 -21.70
N SER A 428 -43.60 -1.38 -21.23
CA SER A 428 -42.63 -0.55 -22.00
C SER A 428 -41.21 -0.53 -21.37
N GLN A 429 -40.82 -1.56 -20.63
CA GLN A 429 -39.53 -1.65 -19.93
C GLN A 429 -38.85 -2.98 -20.25
N PHE A 430 -37.56 -2.94 -20.50
CA PHE A 430 -36.75 -4.10 -20.81
C PHE A 430 -35.57 -4.19 -19.83
N PHE A 431 -35.34 -5.39 -19.30
CA PHE A 431 -34.31 -5.70 -18.30
C PHE A 431 -33.23 -6.58 -18.93
N PRO A 432 -32.30 -6.02 -19.73
CA PRO A 432 -31.16 -6.78 -20.18
C PRO A 432 -30.28 -7.12 -18.98
N ALA A 433 -29.79 -8.36 -18.97
CA ALA A 433 -28.87 -8.83 -17.97
C ALA A 433 -28.06 -9.98 -18.57
N THR A 434 -26.79 -9.69 -18.83
CA THR A 434 -25.79 -10.67 -19.24
C THR A 434 -24.49 -10.29 -18.55
N PRO A 435 -24.33 -10.66 -17.27
CA PRO A 435 -23.17 -10.25 -16.49
C PRO A 435 -21.88 -10.67 -17.21
N GLN A 436 -21.03 -9.73 -17.58
CA GLN A 436 -19.79 -9.99 -18.32
C GLN A 436 -18.59 -9.69 -17.41
N PRO A 437 -17.83 -10.72 -16.97
CA PRO A 437 -16.86 -10.54 -15.90
C PRO A 437 -15.67 -9.70 -16.35
N VAL A 438 -15.24 -8.82 -15.45
CA VAL A 438 -13.97 -8.11 -15.49
C VAL A 438 -13.42 -8.12 -14.08
N LEU A 439 -12.20 -8.62 -13.89
CA LEU A 439 -11.47 -8.47 -12.62
C LEU A 439 -10.99 -7.02 -12.55
N ALA A 440 -11.80 -6.21 -11.87
CA ALA A 440 -11.76 -4.76 -11.89
C ALA A 440 -10.71 -4.18 -10.94
N ASP A 441 -10.43 -4.89 -9.86
CA ASP A 441 -9.58 -4.42 -8.78
C ASP A 441 -9.07 -5.62 -7.94
N ILE A 442 -7.96 -5.41 -7.24
CA ILE A 442 -7.26 -6.39 -6.42
C ILE A 442 -6.79 -5.69 -5.15
N GLU A 443 -7.14 -6.26 -3.99
CA GLU A 443 -6.67 -5.76 -2.70
C GLU A 443 -6.03 -6.87 -1.87
N PHE A 444 -5.19 -6.51 -0.91
CA PHE A 444 -4.55 -7.48 -0.02
C PHE A 444 -4.94 -7.26 1.44
N ASP A 445 -5.32 -8.36 2.10
CA ASP A 445 -5.52 -8.38 3.55
C ASP A 445 -4.19 -8.65 4.28
N VAL A 446 -4.14 -8.32 5.58
CA VAL A 446 -2.92 -8.43 6.40
C VAL A 446 -2.41 -9.87 6.59
N ASP A 447 -3.24 -10.87 6.30
CA ASP A 447 -2.86 -12.29 6.30
C ASP A 447 -2.29 -12.77 4.95
N GLY A 448 -2.16 -11.88 3.96
CA GLY A 448 -1.68 -12.17 2.61
C GLY A 448 -2.75 -12.72 1.66
N SER A 449 -4.01 -12.76 2.08
CA SER A 449 -5.13 -13.08 1.20
C SER A 449 -5.36 -11.98 0.18
N ILE A 450 -5.74 -12.40 -1.02
CA ILE A 450 -6.16 -11.51 -2.11
C ILE A 450 -7.68 -11.38 -2.05
N ILE A 451 -8.16 -10.15 -2.12
CA ILE A 451 -9.57 -9.80 -2.31
C ILE A 451 -9.71 -9.35 -3.76
N LEU A 452 -10.69 -9.92 -4.46
CA LEU A 452 -10.85 -9.79 -5.91
C LEU A 452 -12.18 -9.12 -6.22
N GLY A 453 -12.14 -7.92 -6.79
CA GLY A 453 -13.32 -7.14 -7.13
C GLY A 453 -13.71 -7.36 -8.59
N PHE A 454 -14.95 -7.79 -8.84
CA PHE A 454 -15.45 -8.00 -10.19
C PHE A 454 -16.51 -6.96 -10.56
N LEU A 455 -16.30 -6.28 -11.70
CA LEU A 455 -17.33 -5.46 -12.32
C LEU A 455 -18.07 -6.25 -13.40
N ASP A 456 -19.33 -5.88 -13.63
CA ASP A 456 -20.11 -6.32 -14.79
C ASP A 456 -19.93 -5.33 -15.96
N ARG A 457 -19.22 -5.77 -17.02
CA ARG A 457 -19.05 -4.96 -18.24
C ARG A 457 -20.40 -4.62 -18.89
N HIS A 458 -21.41 -5.48 -18.79
CA HIS A 458 -22.72 -5.22 -19.38
C HIS A 458 -23.38 -3.99 -18.75
N ALA A 459 -23.22 -3.76 -17.44
CA ALA A 459 -23.66 -2.53 -16.78
C ALA A 459 -23.01 -1.28 -17.42
N HIS A 460 -21.72 -1.35 -17.80
CA HIS A 460 -21.02 -0.26 -18.51
C HIS A 460 -21.41 -0.14 -20.00
N GLN A 461 -21.86 -1.23 -20.63
CA GLN A 461 -22.41 -1.25 -22.00
C GLN A 461 -23.88 -0.82 -22.06
N SER A 462 -24.54 -0.69 -20.92
CA SER A 462 -25.97 -0.41 -20.82
C SER A 462 -26.22 0.85 -20.00
N GLY A 463 -27.46 1.07 -19.56
CA GLY A 463 -27.81 2.15 -18.67
C GLY A 463 -29.08 1.86 -17.89
N TYR A 464 -29.40 2.73 -16.95
CA TYR A 464 -30.64 2.69 -16.18
C TYR A 464 -31.58 3.80 -16.61
N ASP A 465 -32.76 3.40 -17.08
CA ASP A 465 -33.77 4.25 -17.69
C ASP A 465 -33.26 4.97 -18.97
N SER A 466 -32.42 4.27 -19.75
CA SER A 466 -31.80 4.77 -21.00
C SER A 466 -32.38 4.09 -22.25
N TRP A 467 -32.08 4.59 -23.45
CA TRP A 467 -32.44 3.91 -24.70
C TRP A 467 -31.48 2.76 -25.00
N SER A 468 -31.94 1.78 -25.77
CA SER A 468 -31.10 0.66 -26.23
C SER A 468 -29.98 1.11 -27.17
N PRO A 469 -28.95 0.28 -27.41
CA PRO A 469 -27.91 0.60 -28.39
C PRO A 469 -28.37 0.32 -29.83
N ASP A 470 -29.65 0.04 -30.09
CA ASP A 470 -30.15 -0.07 -31.46
C ASP A 470 -30.80 1.25 -31.93
N PRO A 471 -30.13 2.03 -32.79
CA PRO A 471 -30.69 3.27 -33.33
C PRO A 471 -31.88 3.04 -34.28
N ASN A 472 -32.15 1.79 -34.68
CA ASN A 472 -33.28 1.42 -35.54
C ASN A 472 -34.43 0.77 -34.78
N GLU A 473 -34.39 0.74 -33.45
CA GLU A 473 -35.46 0.15 -32.65
C GLU A 473 -36.79 0.85 -32.96
N SER A 474 -37.74 0.05 -33.45
CA SER A 474 -39.07 0.52 -33.88
C SER A 474 -40.00 0.83 -32.71
N ARG A 475 -39.67 0.33 -31.51
CA ARG A 475 -40.40 0.52 -30.26
C ARG A 475 -39.83 1.73 -29.52
N THR A 476 -40.41 2.90 -29.77
CA THR A 476 -39.92 4.20 -29.25
C THR A 476 -40.13 4.42 -27.75
N ASP A 477 -40.70 3.45 -27.05
CA ASP A 477 -41.06 3.52 -25.63
C ASP A 477 -40.27 2.53 -24.74
N ILE A 478 -39.38 1.72 -25.32
CA ILE A 478 -38.58 0.75 -24.54
C ILE A 478 -37.38 1.43 -23.90
N ARG A 479 -37.30 1.25 -22.58
CA ARG A 479 -36.25 1.77 -21.73
C ARG A 479 -35.48 0.60 -21.13
N GLU A 480 -34.16 0.66 -21.22
CA GLU A 480 -33.25 -0.28 -20.57
C GLU A 480 -33.22 0.04 -19.07
N LEU A 481 -33.51 -0.95 -18.23
CA LEU A 481 -33.35 -0.90 -16.78
C LEU A 481 -32.34 -1.96 -16.37
N SER A 482 -31.12 -1.76 -16.81
CA SER A 482 -30.05 -2.73 -16.60
C SER A 482 -29.60 -2.71 -15.15
N MET A 483 -29.30 -3.88 -14.61
CA MET A 483 -28.85 -4.06 -13.23
C MET A 483 -27.49 -4.74 -13.30
N SER A 484 -26.50 -4.15 -12.64
CA SER A 484 -25.18 -4.77 -12.51
C SER A 484 -25.30 -6.09 -11.77
N ALA A 485 -24.38 -7.01 -12.06
CA ALA A 485 -24.12 -8.18 -11.24
C ALA A 485 -22.60 -8.42 -11.16
N GLY A 486 -21.93 -7.55 -10.40
CA GLY A 486 -20.51 -7.72 -10.03
C GLY A 486 -20.37 -8.69 -8.86
N ASP A 487 -19.15 -9.00 -8.43
CA ASP A 487 -18.87 -10.04 -7.43
C ASP A 487 -17.65 -9.62 -6.59
N ILE A 488 -17.47 -10.24 -5.43
CA ILE A 488 -16.25 -10.12 -4.62
C ILE A 488 -15.84 -11.50 -4.10
N LEU A 489 -14.59 -11.88 -4.33
CA LEU A 489 -14.06 -13.18 -3.93
C LEU A 489 -12.81 -13.05 -3.08
N ARG A 490 -12.55 -14.04 -2.24
CA ARG A 490 -11.30 -14.18 -1.48
C ARG A 490 -10.45 -15.33 -2.03
N ALA A 491 -9.14 -15.11 -2.10
CA ALA A 491 -8.15 -16.16 -2.34
C ALA A 491 -7.08 -16.13 -1.26
N CYS A 492 -6.89 -17.23 -0.55
CA CYS A 492 -6.01 -17.28 0.64
C CYS A 492 -4.69 -17.96 0.32
N PRO A 493 -3.59 -17.58 1.00
CA PRO A 493 -2.31 -18.25 0.85
C PRO A 493 -2.43 -19.75 1.12
N ASP A 494 -1.77 -20.56 0.30
CA ASP A 494 -1.75 -22.03 0.44
C ASP A 494 -0.64 -22.54 1.37
N GLY A 495 0.20 -21.64 1.90
CA GLY A 495 1.35 -21.93 2.75
C GLY A 495 2.59 -22.44 2.02
N VAL A 496 2.57 -22.56 0.69
CA VAL A 496 3.72 -22.96 -0.15
C VAL A 496 4.03 -21.96 -1.27
N GLY A 497 3.46 -20.75 -1.21
CA GLY A 497 3.77 -19.62 -2.08
C GLY A 497 2.81 -19.42 -3.25
N SER A 498 1.58 -19.95 -3.16
CA SER A 498 0.47 -19.65 -4.08
C SER A 498 -0.81 -19.35 -3.29
N TRP A 499 -1.94 -19.26 -3.98
CA TRP A 499 -3.25 -18.99 -3.40
C TRP A 499 -4.27 -20.05 -3.80
N VAL A 500 -5.23 -20.28 -2.92
CA VAL A 500 -6.42 -21.09 -3.20
C VAL A 500 -7.65 -20.19 -3.14
N LEU A 501 -8.53 -20.31 -4.14
CA LEU A 501 -9.82 -19.63 -4.12
C LEU A 501 -10.62 -20.10 -2.91
N GLU A 502 -11.46 -19.22 -2.37
CA GLU A 502 -12.54 -19.62 -1.49
C GLU A 502 -13.33 -20.82 -2.04
N SER A 503 -13.90 -21.59 -1.12
CA SER A 503 -14.61 -22.81 -1.45
C SER A 503 -15.63 -23.10 -0.36
N ASN A 504 -16.91 -23.07 -0.72
CA ASN A 504 -18.02 -23.18 0.22
C ASN A 504 -17.87 -22.19 1.39
N SER A 505 -17.61 -20.92 1.06
CA SER A 505 -17.46 -19.83 2.02
C SER A 505 -16.32 -20.03 3.04
N ALA A 506 -15.34 -20.90 2.75
CA ALA A 506 -14.11 -21.06 3.51
C ALA A 506 -12.91 -20.67 2.66
N CYS A 507 -11.82 -20.19 3.27
CA CYS A 507 -10.64 -19.75 2.53
C CYS A 507 -9.35 -20.16 3.25
N GLY A 508 -8.48 -20.92 2.57
CA GLY A 508 -7.28 -21.50 3.18
C GLY A 508 -7.63 -22.46 4.33
N SER A 509 -7.12 -22.20 5.54
CA SER A 509 -7.39 -23.00 6.74
C SER A 509 -8.56 -22.49 7.58
N THR A 510 -9.25 -21.42 7.16
CA THR A 510 -10.37 -20.87 7.93
C THR A 510 -11.60 -21.77 7.83
N ALA A 511 -12.45 -21.71 8.86
CA ALA A 511 -13.74 -22.38 8.81
C ALA A 511 -14.68 -21.63 7.86
N SER A 512 -15.65 -22.35 7.27
CA SER A 512 -16.71 -21.73 6.49
C SER A 512 -17.45 -20.65 7.29
N THR A 513 -17.75 -19.52 6.65
CA THR A 513 -18.58 -18.46 7.24
C THR A 513 -20.08 -18.80 7.12
N SER A 514 -20.95 -17.84 7.47
CA SER A 514 -22.41 -17.94 7.31
C SER A 514 -22.86 -18.15 5.87
N GLY A 515 -22.04 -17.77 4.89
CA GLY A 515 -22.33 -17.90 3.45
C GLY A 515 -22.20 -19.33 2.89
N ALA A 516 -21.94 -20.33 3.74
CA ALA A 516 -21.82 -21.70 3.29
C ALA A 516 -23.16 -22.37 2.97
N ASN A 517 -23.17 -23.21 1.94
CA ASN A 517 -24.34 -23.98 1.49
C ASN A 517 -25.52 -23.13 1.02
N THR A 518 -25.25 -21.93 0.50
CA THR A 518 -26.27 -21.00 0.00
C THR A 518 -26.73 -21.33 -1.42
N GLY A 519 -26.01 -22.17 -2.15
CA GLY A 519 -26.26 -22.40 -3.57
C GLY A 519 -25.47 -21.46 -4.49
N GLN A 520 -24.60 -20.63 -3.93
CA GLN A 520 -23.91 -19.52 -4.61
C GLN A 520 -22.43 -19.54 -4.27
N GLY A 521 -21.63 -18.79 -5.01
CA GLY A 521 -20.18 -18.73 -4.88
C GLY A 521 -19.45 -20.03 -5.26
N PRO A 522 -18.12 -20.01 -5.23
CA PRO A 522 -17.29 -21.17 -5.51
C PRO A 522 -17.63 -22.37 -4.60
N VAL A 523 -17.94 -23.51 -5.22
CA VAL A 523 -18.23 -24.77 -4.49
C VAL A 523 -19.39 -24.63 -3.49
N ASN A 524 -20.47 -23.93 -3.87
CA ASN A 524 -21.76 -23.88 -3.13
C ASN A 524 -21.71 -23.09 -1.81
N GLY A 525 -20.81 -22.12 -1.69
CA GLY A 525 -20.91 -21.08 -0.68
C GLY A 525 -20.00 -19.91 -1.04
N GLU A 526 -20.48 -18.71 -0.75
CA GLU A 526 -19.82 -17.43 -1.00
C GLU A 526 -19.21 -16.91 0.28
N TYR A 527 -17.95 -16.49 0.25
CA TYR A 527 -17.30 -15.96 1.46
C TYR A 527 -17.94 -14.65 1.86
N TYR A 528 -17.95 -13.68 0.95
CA TYR A 528 -18.40 -12.30 1.12
C TYR A 528 -19.89 -12.09 0.81
N HIS A 529 -20.75 -12.94 1.38
CA HIS A 529 -22.20 -12.94 1.18
C HIS A 529 -22.97 -11.70 1.70
N GLY A 530 -22.27 -10.70 2.24
CA GLY A 530 -22.82 -9.40 2.63
C GLY A 530 -23.12 -8.47 1.44
N ASP A 531 -22.84 -8.89 0.21
CA ASP A 531 -23.26 -8.25 -1.03
C ASP A 531 -24.72 -8.55 -1.45
N ASP A 532 -25.42 -9.40 -0.71
CA ASP A 532 -26.87 -9.57 -0.83
C ASP A 532 -27.62 -8.27 -0.46
N TYR A 533 -28.54 -7.81 -1.31
CA TYR A 533 -29.50 -6.76 -0.99
C TYR A 533 -30.87 -7.33 -0.62
N PHE A 534 -31.42 -6.84 0.50
CA PHE A 534 -32.73 -7.19 1.02
C PHE A 534 -33.72 -6.03 0.93
N ARG A 535 -34.95 -6.35 0.53
CA ARG A 535 -36.10 -5.43 0.61
C ARG A 535 -36.52 -5.21 2.08
N ASN A 536 -37.38 -4.22 2.30
CA ASN A 536 -37.92 -3.89 3.63
C ASN A 536 -38.68 -5.05 4.32
N ASP A 537 -39.12 -6.06 3.57
CA ASP A 537 -39.75 -7.27 4.09
C ASP A 537 -38.76 -8.43 4.33
N SER A 538 -37.46 -8.13 4.28
CA SER A 538 -36.35 -9.08 4.42
C SER A 538 -36.28 -10.15 3.33
N THR A 539 -36.93 -9.93 2.19
CA THR A 539 -36.72 -10.77 1.00
C THR A 539 -35.47 -10.32 0.26
N SER A 540 -34.58 -11.25 -0.08
CA SER A 540 -33.47 -10.97 -0.98
C SER A 540 -34.02 -10.56 -2.35
N ALA A 541 -33.48 -9.49 -2.93
CA ALA A 541 -33.90 -8.98 -4.23
C ALA A 541 -32.81 -9.05 -5.29
N HIS A 542 -31.57 -8.83 -4.86
CA HIS A 542 -30.35 -8.81 -5.67
C HIS A 542 -29.26 -9.45 -4.83
N GLN A 543 -28.41 -10.29 -5.43
CA GLN A 543 -27.40 -11.03 -4.67
C GLN A 543 -25.96 -10.62 -4.95
N GLU A 544 -25.77 -9.77 -5.95
CA GLU A 544 -24.47 -9.53 -6.58
C GLU A 544 -24.34 -8.02 -6.81
N VAL A 545 -24.46 -7.22 -5.74
CA VAL A 545 -24.69 -5.76 -5.87
C VAL A 545 -23.43 -4.92 -5.99
N LEU A 546 -22.27 -5.55 -5.83
CA LEU A 546 -20.99 -4.85 -5.89
C LEU A 546 -20.64 -4.49 -7.33
N LEU A 547 -19.83 -3.44 -7.45
CA LEU A 547 -19.47 -2.82 -8.72
C LEU A 547 -18.00 -3.02 -9.07
N GLY A 548 -17.21 -3.63 -8.18
CA GLY A 548 -15.87 -4.10 -8.45
C GLY A 548 -14.73 -3.22 -7.95
N GLY A 549 -14.98 -1.98 -7.51
CA GLY A 549 -13.96 -1.18 -6.81
C GLY A 549 -13.80 -1.64 -5.36
N LEU A 550 -12.59 -1.66 -4.85
CA LEU A 550 -12.22 -2.11 -3.51
C LEU A 550 -11.37 -1.06 -2.80
N ALA A 551 -11.34 -1.13 -1.47
CA ALA A 551 -10.33 -0.41 -0.69
C ALA A 551 -10.14 -1.09 0.67
N VAL A 552 -8.89 -1.32 1.09
CA VAL A 552 -8.55 -1.90 2.39
C VAL A 552 -7.64 -0.98 3.20
N LEU A 553 -8.07 -0.59 4.40
CA LEU A 553 -7.15 -0.01 5.39
C LEU A 553 -6.49 -1.15 6.16
N PRO A 554 -5.16 -1.39 6.04
CA PRO A 554 -4.53 -2.56 6.64
C PRO A 554 -4.77 -2.66 8.16
N GLY A 555 -5.29 -3.80 8.62
CA GLY A 555 -5.63 -4.04 10.02
C GLY A 555 -7.07 -3.67 10.42
N SER A 556 -7.86 -3.06 9.52
CA SER A 556 -9.28 -2.77 9.77
C SER A 556 -10.11 -4.03 9.92
N GLY A 557 -9.67 -5.13 9.30
CA GLY A 557 -10.45 -6.37 9.19
C GLY A 557 -11.66 -6.25 8.27
N GLU A 558 -11.74 -5.21 7.44
CA GLU A 558 -12.86 -4.96 6.54
C GLU A 558 -12.37 -4.48 5.18
N VAL A 559 -13.13 -4.80 4.13
CA VAL A 559 -12.96 -4.27 2.77
C VAL A 559 -14.15 -3.40 2.40
N ALA A 560 -13.89 -2.20 1.90
CA ALA A 560 -14.91 -1.35 1.29
C ALA A 560 -15.08 -1.72 -0.18
N SER A 561 -16.30 -1.68 -0.71
CA SER A 561 -16.57 -1.84 -2.13
C SER A 561 -17.71 -0.96 -2.60
N SER A 562 -17.60 -0.45 -3.83
CA SER A 562 -18.69 0.27 -4.48
C SER A 562 -19.85 -0.67 -4.80
N ALA A 563 -21.08 -0.19 -4.60
CA ALA A 563 -22.30 -0.99 -4.67
C ALA A 563 -23.46 -0.19 -5.24
N PHE A 564 -24.36 -0.84 -5.98
CA PHE A 564 -25.72 -0.32 -6.14
C PHE A 564 -26.61 -0.82 -5.01
N ASP A 565 -27.64 -0.04 -4.66
CA ASP A 565 -28.50 -0.33 -3.51
C ASP A 565 -27.70 -0.72 -2.25
N PRO A 566 -26.75 0.13 -1.82
CA PRO A 566 -25.83 -0.19 -0.73
C PRO A 566 -26.57 -0.39 0.60
N ILE A 567 -27.73 0.24 0.79
CA ILE A 567 -28.53 0.17 2.01
C ILE A 567 -29.80 -0.65 1.76
N ASN A 568 -29.98 -1.74 2.51
CA ASN A 568 -31.18 -2.57 2.47
C ASN A 568 -32.47 -1.75 2.61
N GLY A 569 -33.45 -2.03 1.76
CA GLY A 569 -34.73 -1.30 1.73
C GLY A 569 -34.74 0.02 0.96
N ILE A 570 -33.57 0.52 0.53
CA ILE A 570 -33.39 1.66 -0.37
C ILE A 570 -33.07 1.12 -1.78
N ILE A 571 -33.73 1.63 -2.81
CA ILE A 571 -33.52 1.19 -4.20
C ILE A 571 -33.12 2.35 -5.10
N ASP A 572 -32.66 2.03 -6.30
CA ASP A 572 -32.30 2.98 -7.35
C ASP A 572 -31.21 3.94 -6.87
N SER A 573 -30.19 3.35 -6.24
CA SER A 573 -29.14 4.06 -5.53
C SER A 573 -27.75 3.47 -5.77
N GLY A 574 -26.73 4.24 -5.42
CA GLY A 574 -25.34 3.80 -5.41
C GLY A 574 -24.60 4.35 -4.20
N GLY A 575 -23.61 3.59 -3.73
CA GLY A 575 -22.74 3.98 -2.63
C GLY A 575 -21.72 2.91 -2.31
N ILE A 576 -21.38 2.73 -1.04
CA ILE A 576 -20.31 1.85 -0.56
C ILE A 576 -20.86 0.87 0.45
N ARG A 577 -20.35 -0.37 0.44
CA ARG A 577 -20.53 -1.38 1.48
C ARG A 577 -19.18 -1.76 2.07
N TRP A 578 -19.13 -2.01 3.37
CA TRP A 578 -17.98 -2.61 4.05
C TRP A 578 -18.33 -4.03 4.44
N LEU A 579 -17.45 -4.96 4.09
CA LEU A 579 -17.59 -6.37 4.39
C LEU A 579 -16.46 -6.81 5.32
N ASP A 580 -16.80 -7.56 6.36
CA ASP A 580 -15.82 -8.09 7.32
C ASP A 580 -14.96 -9.19 6.66
N ASN A 581 -13.64 -9.07 6.71
CA ASN A 581 -12.71 -10.01 6.07
C ASN A 581 -12.67 -11.39 6.76
N SER A 582 -13.20 -11.53 7.98
CA SER A 582 -13.21 -12.79 8.72
C SER A 582 -14.50 -13.60 8.53
N SER A 583 -15.62 -12.92 8.27
CA SER A 583 -16.96 -13.49 8.21
C SER A 583 -17.67 -13.26 6.88
N GLY A 584 -17.24 -12.28 6.10
CA GLY A 584 -17.85 -11.85 4.84
C GLY A 584 -19.19 -11.12 4.99
N GLU A 585 -19.57 -10.78 6.22
CA GLU A 585 -20.83 -10.10 6.55
C GLU A 585 -20.75 -8.60 6.25
N LEU A 586 -21.91 -8.01 5.91
CA LEU A 586 -22.06 -6.57 5.78
C LEU A 586 -21.96 -5.89 7.15
N THR A 587 -20.97 -5.05 7.36
CA THR A 587 -20.77 -4.32 8.61
C THR A 587 -21.26 -2.89 8.53
N GLN A 588 -21.09 -2.26 7.37
CA GLN A 588 -21.43 -0.87 7.16
C GLN A 588 -21.84 -0.55 5.73
N SER A 589 -22.59 0.54 5.54
CA SER A 589 -22.92 1.08 4.23
C SER A 589 -22.96 2.61 4.25
N TYR A 590 -22.69 3.21 3.09
CA TYR A 590 -22.76 4.64 2.83
C TYR A 590 -23.51 4.86 1.51
N LEU A 591 -24.46 5.80 1.46
CA LEU A 591 -25.19 6.13 0.23
C LEU A 591 -24.58 7.39 -0.41
N ILE A 592 -24.35 7.37 -1.72
CA ILE A 592 -23.82 8.53 -2.47
C ILE A 592 -24.92 9.18 -3.32
N TYR A 593 -25.81 8.37 -3.89
CA TYR A 593 -26.93 8.89 -4.68
C TYR A 593 -28.17 8.00 -4.63
N ARG A 594 -29.33 8.59 -4.95
CA ARG A 594 -30.62 7.90 -5.10
C ARG A 594 -31.59 8.63 -6.04
N ASP A 595 -32.44 7.88 -6.73
CA ASP A 595 -33.65 8.36 -7.45
C ASP A 595 -33.37 9.40 -8.56
N ASN A 596 -32.15 9.46 -9.08
CA ASN A 596 -31.72 10.50 -10.04
C ASN A 596 -31.29 9.90 -11.39
N PHE A 597 -32.22 9.21 -12.04
CA PHE A 597 -31.99 8.53 -13.34
C PHE A 597 -32.66 9.28 -14.52
N PRO A 598 -32.11 9.17 -15.75
CA PRO A 598 -30.93 8.39 -16.14
C PRO A 598 -29.58 9.06 -15.79
N LEU A 599 -29.60 10.20 -15.09
CA LEU A 599 -28.42 11.01 -14.85
C LEU A 599 -27.29 10.27 -14.11
N GLU A 600 -27.59 9.56 -13.02
CA GLU A 600 -26.61 8.90 -12.14
C GLU A 600 -26.60 7.38 -12.31
N GLN A 601 -26.99 6.88 -13.49
CA GLN A 601 -26.93 5.46 -13.91
C GLN A 601 -27.69 4.44 -13.04
N GLY A 602 -28.33 4.84 -11.94
CA GLY A 602 -29.15 3.95 -11.10
C GLY A 602 -28.41 2.66 -10.73
N LYS A 603 -29.02 1.52 -11.06
CA LYS A 603 -28.47 0.17 -10.80
C LYS A 603 -27.49 -0.32 -11.87
N ALA A 604 -27.25 0.44 -12.93
CA ALA A 604 -26.30 0.09 -13.98
C ALA A 604 -24.88 0.53 -13.60
N ALA A 605 -24.42 0.25 -12.37
CA ALA A 605 -23.06 0.54 -11.88
C ALA A 605 -22.65 2.02 -11.90
N GLY A 606 -23.35 2.95 -11.25
CA GLY A 606 -23.06 4.40 -11.37
C GLY A 606 -21.83 4.94 -10.63
N LEU A 607 -21.05 4.09 -9.96
CA LEU A 607 -19.84 4.45 -9.23
C LEU A 607 -18.62 3.72 -9.78
N GLY A 608 -17.47 4.32 -9.50
CA GLY A 608 -16.17 3.82 -9.88
C GLY A 608 -15.49 2.96 -8.84
N ASP A 609 -14.18 2.96 -8.98
CA ASP A 609 -13.23 2.54 -7.98
C ASP A 609 -13.30 3.38 -6.70
N VAL A 610 -12.73 2.89 -5.60
CA VAL A 610 -12.78 3.50 -4.26
C VAL A 610 -11.36 3.61 -3.71
N GLU A 611 -11.00 4.76 -3.15
CA GLU A 611 -9.63 4.98 -2.66
C GLU A 611 -9.61 5.57 -1.24
N ILE A 612 -8.60 5.23 -0.44
CA ILE A 612 -8.42 5.72 0.94
C ILE A 612 -7.38 6.85 0.97
N PHE A 613 -7.75 7.98 1.57
CA PHE A 613 -6.89 9.16 1.69
C PHE A 613 -6.16 9.17 3.05
N ALA A 614 -5.18 8.28 3.21
CA ALA A 614 -4.33 8.23 4.40
C ALA A 614 -3.23 9.31 4.38
N ASP A 615 -2.64 9.65 5.51
CA ASP A 615 -1.48 10.58 5.53
C ASP A 615 -0.19 9.85 5.11
N ALA A 616 0.85 10.60 4.73
CA ALA A 616 2.18 10.03 4.56
C ALA A 616 2.81 9.70 5.92
N ALA A 617 3.53 8.58 6.01
CA ALA A 617 4.23 8.19 7.23
C ALA A 617 5.24 9.26 7.71
N PRO A 618 5.29 9.56 9.01
CA PRO A 618 6.25 10.50 9.56
C PRO A 618 7.68 9.98 9.43
N LEU A 619 8.66 10.88 9.51
CA LEU A 619 10.07 10.52 9.62
C LEU A 619 10.59 10.66 11.05
N GLU A 620 11.54 9.80 11.36
CA GLU A 620 12.38 9.83 12.55
C GLU A 620 13.84 9.57 12.17
N ILE A 621 14.76 10.39 12.69
CA ILE A 621 16.21 10.22 12.50
C ILE A 621 16.97 10.39 13.81
N GLY A 622 18.04 9.63 14.02
CA GLY A 622 18.83 9.65 15.25
C GLY A 622 20.06 8.74 15.15
N ASN A 623 20.77 8.48 16.23
CA ASN A 623 20.22 7.63 17.30
C ASN A 623 21.00 7.76 18.62
N ARG A 624 22.32 7.49 18.65
CA ARG A 624 23.08 7.36 19.90
C ARG A 624 24.41 8.11 19.92
N VAL A 625 24.72 8.70 21.07
CA VAL A 625 26.05 9.25 21.41
C VAL A 625 26.71 8.35 22.46
N TRP A 626 27.93 7.89 22.23
CA TRP A 626 28.59 6.92 23.11
C TRP A 626 30.06 7.24 23.41
N ASP A 627 30.55 6.64 24.49
CA ASP A 627 31.96 6.61 24.91
C ASP A 627 32.66 5.41 24.25
N ASP A 628 33.36 5.69 23.16
CA ASP A 628 34.24 4.77 22.44
C ASP A 628 35.52 4.55 23.25
N ALA A 629 35.39 3.71 24.28
CA ALA A 629 36.40 3.49 25.29
C ALA A 629 37.69 2.88 24.72
N ASN A 630 37.60 2.20 23.56
CA ASN A 630 38.74 1.57 22.91
C ASN A 630 39.27 2.36 21.70
N GLY A 631 38.55 3.38 21.24
CA GLY A 631 38.94 4.29 20.17
C GLY A 631 38.85 3.71 18.76
N ASN A 632 38.07 2.64 18.53
CA ASN A 632 37.93 1.95 17.25
C ASN A 632 36.82 2.53 16.35
N GLY A 633 36.03 3.46 16.87
CA GLY A 633 34.91 4.11 16.20
C GLY A 633 33.66 3.24 16.02
N ILE A 634 33.60 2.06 16.63
CA ILE A 634 32.50 1.10 16.51
C ILE A 634 31.81 0.98 17.86
N GLN A 635 30.47 1.00 17.88
CA GLN A 635 29.70 0.88 19.11
C GLN A 635 29.75 -0.54 19.69
N ASP A 636 30.63 -0.80 20.64
CA ASP A 636 30.76 -2.13 21.26
C ASP A 636 29.76 -2.33 22.42
N ALA A 637 29.36 -3.59 22.69
CA ALA A 637 28.31 -3.89 23.67
C ALA A 637 28.59 -3.35 25.09
N GLY A 638 29.87 -3.23 25.45
CA GLY A 638 30.33 -2.72 26.74
C GLY A 638 30.32 -1.20 26.89
N GLU A 639 30.11 -0.46 25.81
CA GLU A 639 30.35 0.98 25.76
C GLU A 639 29.14 1.78 26.22
N ALA A 640 29.38 2.73 27.12
CA ALA A 640 28.33 3.53 27.74
C ALA A 640 27.87 4.65 26.80
N GLY A 641 26.58 4.99 26.87
CA GLY A 641 26.08 6.20 26.22
C GLY A 641 26.43 7.47 26.99
N ILE A 642 26.52 8.60 26.28
CA ILE A 642 26.83 9.91 26.86
C ILE A 642 25.59 10.81 26.83
N ASP A 643 25.00 11.04 28.00
CA ASP A 643 23.86 11.96 28.17
C ASP A 643 24.31 13.43 28.24
N GLY A 644 23.42 14.36 27.88
CA GLY A 644 23.63 15.80 27.98
C GLY A 644 24.37 16.44 26.80
N VAL A 645 24.63 15.69 25.73
CA VAL A 645 25.26 16.21 24.50
C VAL A 645 24.21 16.86 23.62
N THR A 646 24.47 18.09 23.20
CA THR A 646 23.62 18.82 22.26
C THR A 646 23.87 18.34 20.83
N VAL A 647 22.82 17.89 20.16
CA VAL A 647 22.84 17.47 18.76
C VAL A 647 21.93 18.41 17.97
N THR A 648 22.43 18.98 16.88
CA THR A 648 21.68 19.93 16.05
C THR A 648 21.47 19.36 14.66
N LEU A 649 20.21 19.34 14.20
CA LEU A 649 19.83 19.04 12.82
C LEU A 649 19.66 20.36 12.08
N ASN A 650 20.28 20.47 10.91
CA ASN A 650 20.14 21.58 9.99
C ASN A 650 19.66 21.07 8.63
N CYS A 651 18.45 21.46 8.24
CA CYS A 651 17.84 21.11 6.95
C CYS A 651 17.37 22.36 6.18
N GLY A 652 18.00 23.51 6.44
CA GLY A 652 17.62 24.79 5.85
C GLY A 652 16.65 25.56 6.73
N SER A 653 15.35 25.47 6.48
CA SER A 653 14.33 26.11 7.33
C SER A 653 13.86 25.23 8.48
N ALA A 654 14.12 23.92 8.41
CA ALA A 654 13.73 22.90 9.37
C ALA A 654 14.90 22.55 10.31
N ASP A 655 15.36 23.53 11.07
CA ASP A 655 16.46 23.35 12.03
C ASP A 655 15.90 22.98 13.41
N SER A 656 16.55 22.04 14.09
CA SER A 656 16.13 21.58 15.43
C SER A 656 17.35 21.18 16.28
N THR A 657 17.17 21.17 17.60
CA THR A 657 18.21 20.78 18.55
C THR A 657 17.63 19.82 19.57
N GLN A 658 18.32 18.70 19.77
CA GLN A 658 18.02 17.71 20.81
C GLN A 658 19.20 17.61 21.78
N THR A 659 18.92 17.10 22.97
CA THR A 659 19.94 16.79 23.97
C THR A 659 19.86 15.31 24.29
N THR A 660 21.00 14.62 24.27
CA THR A 660 21.03 13.18 24.49
C THR A 660 20.60 12.81 25.91
N SER A 661 19.91 11.68 26.03
CA SER A 661 19.39 11.15 27.30
C SER A 661 19.23 9.62 27.21
N ASN A 662 18.87 8.97 28.33
CA ASN A 662 18.57 7.54 28.36
C ASN A 662 19.71 6.65 27.81
N GLY A 663 20.96 6.98 28.16
CA GLY A 663 22.13 6.24 27.66
C GLY A 663 22.54 6.72 26.28
N GLY A 664 22.58 8.05 26.09
CA GLY A 664 23.13 8.71 24.92
C GLY A 664 22.17 8.87 23.74
N GLN A 665 20.90 8.51 23.89
CA GLN A 665 19.94 8.52 22.79
C GLN A 665 19.44 9.92 22.45
N TYR A 666 19.19 10.17 21.17
CA TYR A 666 18.54 11.37 20.64
C TYR A 666 17.74 11.03 19.37
N LEU A 667 16.63 11.74 19.16
CA LEU A 667 15.77 11.56 17.99
C LEU A 667 15.24 12.90 17.51
N PHE A 668 15.35 13.15 16.20
CA PHE A 668 14.57 14.15 15.50
C PHE A 668 13.36 13.46 14.88
N THR A 669 12.18 14.04 15.05
CA THR A 669 10.92 13.53 14.52
C THR A 669 10.17 14.66 13.82
N ASP A 670 9.19 14.31 12.98
CA ASP A 670 8.31 15.33 12.39
C ASP A 670 7.58 16.19 13.44
N VAL A 671 7.42 15.69 14.66
CA VAL A 671 6.77 16.41 15.76
C VAL A 671 7.71 17.44 16.40
N ASN A 672 9.00 17.10 16.54
CA ASN A 672 9.97 17.95 17.25
C ASN A 672 10.84 18.82 16.32
N VAL A 673 10.70 18.66 15.00
CA VAL A 673 11.26 19.54 13.97
C VAL A 673 10.18 20.47 13.46
N ALA A 674 10.44 21.78 13.52
CA ALA A 674 9.46 22.77 13.09
C ALA A 674 9.15 22.61 11.58
N GLY A 675 7.90 22.27 11.27
CA GLY A 675 7.46 22.01 9.89
C GLY A 675 7.72 20.59 9.39
N GLY A 676 8.19 19.68 10.26
CA GLY A 676 8.55 18.32 9.91
C GLY A 676 9.96 18.20 9.33
N ILE A 677 10.46 16.96 9.25
CA ILE A 677 11.70 16.62 8.58
C ILE A 677 11.43 16.64 7.06
N PRO A 678 12.14 17.43 6.25
CA PRO A 678 11.93 17.41 4.81
C PRO A 678 12.31 16.04 4.23
N ARG A 679 11.53 15.53 3.28
CA ARG A 679 11.79 14.26 2.57
C ARG A 679 12.77 14.47 1.43
N ASP A 680 13.57 13.46 1.09
CA ASP A 680 14.53 13.47 -0.03
C ASP A 680 15.44 14.72 -0.03
N ALA A 681 15.80 15.23 1.15
CA ALA A 681 16.44 16.53 1.33
C ALA A 681 17.83 16.42 1.96
N SER A 682 18.75 17.31 1.55
CA SER A 682 20.08 17.38 2.14
C SER A 682 20.03 18.06 3.52
N CYS A 683 20.51 17.36 4.53
CA CYS A 683 20.58 17.84 5.91
C CYS A 683 21.98 17.62 6.49
N THR A 684 22.31 18.35 7.55
CA THR A 684 23.54 18.21 8.32
C THR A 684 23.22 18.01 9.78
N ILE A 685 23.88 17.07 10.45
CA ILE A 685 23.91 17.01 11.91
C ILE A 685 25.22 17.59 12.42
N SER A 686 25.16 18.41 13.47
CA SER A 686 26.31 19.01 14.13
C SER A 686 26.31 18.76 15.64
N VAL A 687 27.50 18.54 16.19
CA VAL A 687 27.75 18.23 17.61
C VAL A 687 28.99 18.99 18.14
N PRO A 688 29.14 19.16 19.47
CA PRO A 688 30.37 19.67 20.05
C PRO A 688 31.58 18.79 19.68
N THR A 689 32.72 19.40 19.34
CA THR A 689 33.96 18.62 19.07
C THR A 689 34.59 18.04 20.34
N THR A 690 34.14 18.48 21.52
CA THR A 690 34.57 17.96 22.82
C THR A 690 33.42 17.86 23.80
N VAL A 691 33.39 16.80 24.61
CA VAL A 691 32.42 16.58 25.68
C VAL A 691 33.18 16.00 26.87
N GLY A 692 33.06 16.60 28.06
CA GLY A 692 33.68 16.05 29.27
C GLY A 692 35.22 15.99 29.28
N GLY A 693 35.90 16.52 28.27
CA GLY A 693 37.35 16.38 28.07
C GLY A 693 37.72 15.36 26.97
N ASP A 694 36.75 14.57 26.51
CA ASP A 694 36.87 13.65 25.40
C ASP A 694 36.69 14.37 24.06
N ILE A 695 37.27 13.80 23.02
CA ILE A 695 37.22 14.29 21.64
C ILE A 695 36.37 13.33 20.79
N LEU A 696 35.90 13.77 19.63
CA LEU A 696 35.28 12.87 18.66
C LEU A 696 36.23 11.70 18.32
N THR A 697 35.65 10.51 18.21
CA THR A 697 36.39 9.32 17.78
C THR A 697 36.65 9.34 16.27
N ILE A 698 37.33 8.31 15.77
CA ILE A 698 37.54 8.14 14.34
C ILE A 698 36.20 7.97 13.62
N GLN A 699 36.02 8.73 12.55
CA GLN A 699 34.93 8.47 11.61
C GLN A 699 35.16 7.09 11.00
N SER A 700 34.29 6.15 11.31
CA SER A 700 34.41 4.73 10.97
C SER A 700 33.32 4.27 10.00
N SER A 701 32.35 5.13 9.73
CA SER A 701 31.20 4.87 8.87
C SER A 701 30.97 5.96 7.83
N ALA A 702 30.42 5.55 6.68
CA ALA A 702 29.64 6.45 5.84
C ALA A 702 28.24 6.62 6.45
N ASN A 703 27.49 7.64 6.03
CA ASN A 703 26.08 7.77 6.42
C ASN A 703 25.32 6.49 6.06
N ASN A 704 24.53 5.91 6.97
CA ASN A 704 23.79 4.65 6.83
C ASN A 704 24.50 3.35 7.27
N GLU A 705 25.64 3.44 7.97
CA GLU A 705 26.21 2.26 8.63
C GLU A 705 25.85 2.27 10.14
N PRO A 706 25.11 1.26 10.64
CA PRO A 706 24.43 1.32 11.94
C PRO A 706 25.35 1.17 13.16
N LEU A 707 26.66 0.99 12.97
CA LEU A 707 27.61 0.72 14.06
C LEU A 707 28.70 1.78 14.22
N GLY A 708 28.91 2.63 13.22
CA GLY A 708 30.06 3.53 13.18
C GLY A 708 29.74 4.97 13.59
N SER A 709 30.78 5.77 13.84
CA SER A 709 30.65 7.19 14.17
C SER A 709 30.59 8.03 12.89
N ASN A 710 29.54 8.82 12.72
CA ASN A 710 29.33 9.62 11.49
C ASN A 710 30.09 10.95 11.44
N PRO A 711 30.18 11.77 12.52
CA PRO A 711 30.80 13.08 12.42
C PRO A 711 32.28 13.03 12.04
N ASP A 712 32.69 13.98 11.22
CA ASP A 712 34.09 14.25 10.99
C ASP A 712 34.72 15.04 12.16
N ASN A 713 36.01 15.35 12.07
CA ASN A 713 36.73 16.10 13.11
C ASN A 713 36.23 17.54 13.31
N SER A 714 35.36 18.06 12.43
CA SER A 714 34.70 19.36 12.62
C SER A 714 33.45 19.26 13.50
N GLY A 715 33.00 18.05 13.82
CA GLY A 715 31.79 17.79 14.58
C GLY A 715 30.54 17.86 13.73
N SER A 716 30.63 17.49 12.44
CA SER A 716 29.46 17.44 11.57
C SER A 716 29.53 16.36 10.51
N PHE A 717 28.38 16.02 9.94
CA PHE A 717 28.25 15.21 8.73
C PHE A 717 26.96 15.57 7.99
N THR A 718 26.96 15.38 6.67
CA THR A 718 25.82 15.70 5.78
C THR A 718 25.25 14.42 5.22
N PHE A 719 23.94 14.31 5.16
CA PHE A 719 23.20 13.17 4.62
C PHE A 719 21.97 13.64 3.81
N THR A 720 21.29 12.70 3.16
CA THR A 720 20.01 12.92 2.51
C THR A 720 18.94 12.15 3.27
N THR A 721 17.88 12.83 3.71
CA THR A 721 16.71 12.18 4.33
C THR A 721 16.01 11.27 3.33
N GLY A 722 15.37 10.21 3.82
CA GLY A 722 14.56 9.31 2.98
C GLY A 722 13.21 9.90 2.59
N GLY A 723 12.41 9.07 1.92
CA GLY A 723 10.98 9.28 1.68
C GLY A 723 10.15 9.18 2.96
N ALA A 724 8.83 9.19 2.84
CA ALA A 724 7.94 9.03 4.00
C ALA A 724 8.17 7.67 4.71
N GLY A 725 8.16 7.65 6.04
CA GLY A 725 8.32 6.44 6.85
C GLY A 725 9.72 5.78 6.81
N GLN A 726 10.65 6.28 6.00
CA GLN A 726 12.02 5.77 5.92
C GLN A 726 12.88 6.28 7.09
N ASN A 727 12.54 5.81 8.30
CA ASN A 727 13.23 6.16 9.53
C ASN A 727 14.70 5.74 9.46
N ASN A 728 15.60 6.58 9.98
CA ASN A 728 17.03 6.32 9.93
C ASN A 728 17.70 6.52 11.29
N HIS A 729 18.01 5.40 11.93
CA HIS A 729 18.61 5.34 13.26
C HIS A 729 20.11 5.01 13.23
N THR A 730 20.80 5.34 12.14
CA THR A 730 22.23 5.02 11.94
C THR A 730 23.15 6.23 12.12
N TYR A 731 22.61 7.35 12.61
CA TYR A 731 23.35 8.57 12.84
C TYR A 731 23.88 8.58 14.27
N ASP A 732 24.99 7.92 14.49
CA ASP A 732 25.62 7.74 15.78
C ASP A 732 26.91 8.56 15.92
N ILE A 733 27.24 8.97 17.15
CA ILE A 733 28.36 9.86 17.44
C ILE A 733 29.22 9.28 18.57
N GLY A 734 30.46 8.90 18.27
CA GLY A 734 31.41 8.40 19.26
C GLY A 734 32.34 9.49 19.77
N TYR A 735 32.55 9.53 21.08
CA TYR A 735 33.64 10.28 21.72
C TYR A 735 34.62 9.31 22.35
N ARG A 736 35.90 9.67 22.36
CA ARG A 736 36.95 8.91 23.02
C ARG A 736 37.84 9.83 23.84
N ALA A 737 38.46 9.26 24.86
CA ALA A 737 39.50 9.93 25.62
C ALA A 737 40.62 10.44 24.70
N VAL A 738 41.14 11.64 25.00
CA VAL A 738 42.34 12.15 24.33
C VAL A 738 43.47 11.15 24.57
N PRO A 739 44.11 10.60 23.52
CA PRO A 739 45.21 9.68 23.70
C PRO A 739 46.32 10.35 24.52
N THR A 740 46.62 9.84 25.72
CA THR A 740 47.71 10.33 26.55
C THR A 740 48.99 9.58 26.21
N GLY A 741 50.08 10.30 25.90
CA GLY A 741 51.41 9.71 25.69
C GLY A 741 51.79 9.37 24.25
N GLY A 742 51.35 10.15 23.27
CA GLY A 742 51.87 10.07 21.90
C GLY A 742 53.33 10.54 21.83
N SER A 743 54.15 9.88 20.99
CA SER A 743 55.50 10.36 20.70
C SER A 743 55.70 10.68 19.22
N ILE A 744 56.17 11.87 18.88
CA ILE A 744 56.67 12.22 17.55
C ILE A 744 58.20 12.14 17.60
N THR A 745 58.79 11.23 16.80
CA THR A 745 60.24 11.13 16.64
C THR A 745 60.65 11.73 15.29
N ILE A 746 61.52 12.73 15.33
CA ILE A 746 62.14 13.33 14.14
C ILE A 746 63.59 12.86 14.10
N VAL A 747 63.96 12.15 13.03
CA VAL A 747 65.32 11.67 12.78
C VAL A 747 65.88 12.39 11.56
N LYS A 748 67.09 12.93 11.69
CA LYS A 748 67.88 13.44 10.58
C LYS A 748 68.89 12.38 10.16
N ASP A 749 68.93 12.09 8.86
CA ASP A 749 69.84 11.11 8.25
C ASP A 749 70.17 11.56 6.81
N ALA A 750 71.43 11.90 6.54
CA ALA A 750 72.00 12.21 5.23
C ALA A 750 72.92 11.08 4.80
N THR A 751 72.96 10.80 3.50
CA THR A 751 73.85 9.75 2.96
C THR A 751 74.67 10.32 1.79
N PRO A 752 76.01 10.45 1.92
CA PRO A 752 76.79 10.22 3.15
C PRO A 752 76.48 11.27 4.24
N ASP A 753 76.76 10.93 5.50
CA ASP A 753 76.64 11.82 6.66
C ASP A 753 77.33 13.17 6.38
N ASP A 754 76.71 14.27 6.78
CA ASP A 754 77.14 15.63 6.44
C ASP A 754 77.26 16.50 7.69
N ALA A 755 78.32 17.30 7.80
CA ALA A 755 78.60 18.16 8.96
C ALA A 755 77.69 19.40 9.05
N GLN A 756 76.55 19.40 8.35
CA GLN A 756 75.61 20.51 8.32
C GLN A 756 74.50 20.30 9.36
N ASP A 757 74.44 21.17 10.36
CA ASP A 757 73.31 21.24 11.30
C ASP A 757 72.00 21.65 10.61
N PHE A 758 70.91 20.97 10.92
CA PHE A 758 69.56 21.31 10.46
C PHE A 758 68.72 21.88 11.60
N ALA A 759 68.40 23.16 11.50
CA ALA A 759 67.52 23.83 12.45
C ALA A 759 66.04 23.63 12.08
N PHE A 760 65.26 23.14 13.04
CA PHE A 760 63.82 22.95 12.92
C PHE A 760 63.11 24.05 13.71
N THR A 761 62.22 24.78 13.02
CA THR A 761 61.36 25.78 13.66
C THR A 761 60.05 25.12 14.05
N ALA A 762 59.72 25.14 15.34
CA ALA A 762 58.49 24.59 15.86
C ALA A 762 57.43 25.69 16.06
N THR A 763 56.18 25.38 15.71
CA THR A 763 55.03 26.24 15.97
C THR A 763 53.96 25.45 16.73
N GLY A 764 53.63 25.88 17.95
CA GLY A 764 52.65 25.20 18.83
C GLY A 764 52.99 25.42 20.31
N SER A 765 52.01 25.31 21.21
CA SER A 765 52.27 25.42 22.65
C SER A 765 53.04 24.20 23.16
N GLY A 766 54.13 24.42 23.91
CA GLY A 766 54.93 23.34 24.51
C GLY A 766 56.07 22.81 23.63
N LEU A 767 56.21 23.30 22.40
CA LEU A 767 57.30 22.92 21.49
C LEU A 767 58.39 24.00 21.45
N SER A 768 59.65 23.58 21.47
CA SER A 768 60.81 24.47 21.28
C SER A 768 61.53 24.14 19.97
N ASN A 769 62.10 25.17 19.33
CA ASN A 769 63.02 24.98 18.22
C ASN A 769 64.18 24.07 18.67
N PHE A 770 64.64 23.21 17.77
CA PHE A 770 65.73 22.26 18.02
C PHE A 770 66.58 22.13 16.75
N SER A 771 67.79 21.62 16.89
CA SER A 771 68.68 21.32 15.77
C SER A 771 69.09 19.85 15.83
N LEU A 772 69.18 19.21 14.66
CA LEU A 772 69.68 17.86 14.52
C LEU A 772 70.93 17.85 13.64
N ASP A 773 71.84 16.92 13.93
CA ASP A 773 73.04 16.63 13.14
C ASP A 773 73.21 15.10 13.08
N ASP A 774 73.74 14.58 11.97
CA ASP A 774 74.00 13.15 11.76
C ASP A 774 75.50 12.82 11.57
N ASP A 775 76.39 13.79 11.79
CA ASP A 775 77.83 13.57 11.75
C ASP A 775 78.38 12.81 13.00
N ALA A 776 79.69 12.52 12.99
CA ALA A 776 80.33 11.71 14.04
C ALA A 776 80.73 12.50 15.31
N ASP A 777 80.45 13.80 15.39
CA ASP A 777 80.66 14.61 16.59
C ASP A 777 79.49 14.42 17.59
N ALA A 778 79.76 14.57 18.88
CA ALA A 778 78.80 14.35 19.97
C ALA A 778 78.06 15.62 20.39
N THR A 779 78.02 16.66 19.56
CA THR A 779 77.54 18.00 19.89
C THR A 779 76.03 18.14 19.80
N LEU A 780 75.37 17.48 18.84
CA LEU A 780 73.92 17.46 18.66
C LEU A 780 73.42 16.03 18.43
N SER A 781 72.15 15.76 18.75
CA SER A 781 71.52 14.46 18.50
C SER A 781 71.01 14.40 17.06
N ASN A 782 71.07 13.23 16.42
CA ASN A 782 70.40 13.01 15.13
C ASN A 782 68.89 12.78 15.29
N THR A 783 68.42 12.66 16.53
CA THR A 783 67.04 12.32 16.87
C THR A 783 66.49 13.29 17.91
N GLN A 784 65.30 13.85 17.64
CA GLN A 784 64.48 14.55 18.63
C GLN A 784 63.18 13.78 18.83
N ILE A 785 62.86 13.50 20.09
CA ILE A 785 61.59 12.86 20.46
C ILE A 785 60.77 13.91 21.21
N PHE A 786 59.54 14.12 20.74
CA PHE A 786 58.50 14.85 21.45
C PHE A 786 57.57 13.81 22.03
N THR A 787 57.40 13.82 23.34
CA THR A 787 56.40 13.01 24.03
C THR A 787 55.40 13.97 24.66
N ASP A 788 54.13 13.64 24.60
CA ASP A 788 53.10 14.28 25.44
C ASP A 788 53.32 13.99 26.93
#